data_AF-A0ABD3RVW9-F1
#
_entry.id   AF-A0ABD3RVW9-F1
#
_cell.length_a   1.000
_cell.length_b   1.000
_cell.length_c   1.000
_cell.angle_alpha   90.00
_cell.angle_beta   90.00
_cell.angle_gamma   90.00
#
_symmetry.space_group_name_H-M   'P 1'
#
loop_
_entity.id
_entity.type
_entity.pdbx_description
1 polymer ?
#
loop_
_entity_poly.entity_id
_entity_poly.type
_entity_poly.pdbx_seq_one_letter_code
_entity_poly.pdbx_strand_id
1 'polypeptide(L)'
;MSSPTKMSSFISTMACWYLVHLLFGLDVVPRRHHRRDAPTSSHHCHSTSTTTTTTTTTTTRTTRRRAIARAFSPAAFTTTTITRTANIRRGIPSFLEPSSPSSSSSSSSSSSSPPDESNAAASSSTKAKSTSSTSTSTFTTMSRRRDRTIDARKSPALWREDGVVGRISPVVIPHRDDGDGNVEDGMGEDCIESSSSSSSSSSSSISTRKERAMKEGPPELMSPAGGWSQLRAAVSNGADAVYLGLTSYSARARATNFDPNPELIFRRHRRRPGEYGEFDDEHDDDGYEYHDDDDDETSPPSLAKAVRYCHENRVRVYVAFNTLVFDDELSEVEGLIENVWDCGVDAVIVQDVGVSRIVREVVDRKSGRLSRGGGGGGGGGGGMGGMGTTNDANNGIVIGRGLYGAPMEIHASTQQTVTCADGVAFAANRTNATRVVLGRELSLSEITQIAMNTDTEIEAFVHGALCVSYSGQCFSSEAWGGRSANRGQCAQACRLPYGLIANGELKHLSFDGMEGIMGGRRNHNGANNNHNDNENDEIRYLLSPQDLCGLDQVEGLVRAGVSCLKIEGRLKDASYVAATTRAYRQAIDAVWDKVLKERGDYHSTPPRRILSSPEEAVSRSDLTHVFARGQDENYDGLTPGFFEGPRHQRLVRGRSPRHRGMHVGRVVSSNGGALAIRLDDKYTAEDIPLKRGDGVVVDRGMPQEKELGGPVYDVQYHQGKAIIRFGRDVERQWKENDQRFSSIMAPKGSHVWKTADSDILRRMHRLAELDLPKSPATVAVEGRVGDPLTVRIIDETTGLVGVANSSVMGTLAEAEGPAINVQSISKAVGSLGNSRWSRSKLDLSRLGEGVWCPISWVKETRRRALEDLENVLDAYIAISPTRDLPAKSAKSDQVVAQLLGSIAREIPEVPSRTRAKFSVLARNHDQVDAICSLMENANKDGKRELVSEVIVDFLEIEGIRSAVSRIRDAQARTPHLRVVVASPRIIKPGEEGIWQTLLKTNPDGMLVRSTGLLHSLMQLGGSGQRITIKSAEESVEVTIPELIGDFSLNAANAITAYELLESGLSRITASYDLNGNAITELATLLGKRASQLEVVLHTHMPIFHTEHCVFARFLSKGNSYQDCGHVCTRNTVHLRDQHGKDNLVLADMGCRNTVFMSESQTGVFSMNEWVRAGVGQLRIELVDESGPDAAKIVTSYLQFLSKEIDAAEVWDRLELIPDSNGRLGGVGFGSLRNAAERRSGAVTLYER
;
A
#
# COMPACT_ATOMS: atom_id res chain seq x y z
N MET A 1 -45.20 27.58 -19.73
CA MET A 1 -44.87 27.44 -21.17
C MET A 1 -43.38 27.71 -21.36
N SER A 2 -42.76 27.10 -22.37
CA SER A 2 -41.52 27.51 -23.08
C SER A 2 -40.45 28.36 -22.36
N SER A 3 -39.25 27.77 -22.23
CA SER A 3 -37.89 28.36 -22.26
C SER A 3 -37.72 29.54 -23.27
N PRO A 4 -36.68 30.44 -23.20
CA PRO A 4 -35.29 30.02 -22.97
C PRO A 4 -34.20 30.99 -22.40
N THR A 5 -33.04 30.37 -22.07
CA THR A 5 -31.63 30.84 -22.19
C THR A 5 -30.98 31.96 -21.32
N LYS A 6 -30.15 31.49 -20.36
CA LYS A 6 -28.67 31.67 -20.21
C LYS A 6 -28.01 33.05 -19.93
N MET A 7 -27.00 32.99 -19.03
CA MET A 7 -25.83 33.91 -18.80
C MET A 7 -26.11 35.28 -18.13
N SER A 8 -25.27 35.83 -17.23
CA SER A 8 -24.03 35.37 -16.55
C SER A 8 -23.67 36.21 -15.29
N SER A 9 -22.60 35.80 -14.57
CA SER A 9 -21.65 36.62 -13.76
C SER A 9 -22.08 37.38 -12.47
N PHE A 10 -21.61 36.85 -11.31
CA PHE A 10 -20.76 37.48 -10.26
C PHE A 10 -21.01 38.91 -9.70
N ILE A 11 -21.14 39.01 -8.36
CA ILE A 11 -20.66 40.06 -7.40
C ILE A 11 -21.16 41.52 -7.65
N SER A 12 -21.85 42.23 -6.72
CA SER A 12 -21.45 42.53 -5.33
C SER A 12 -22.56 43.07 -4.40
N THR A 13 -22.31 42.93 -3.09
CA THR A 13 -22.69 43.74 -1.89
C THR A 13 -22.98 45.25 -2.11
N MET A 14 -23.75 46.01 -1.28
CA MET A 14 -24.31 45.86 0.09
C MET A 14 -25.84 46.24 0.14
N ALA A 15 -26.55 46.81 1.15
CA ALA A 15 -26.28 47.45 2.46
C ALA A 15 -27.50 47.53 3.44
N CYS A 16 -27.29 48.15 4.62
CA CYS A 16 -28.08 48.21 5.86
C CYS A 16 -29.25 49.23 5.94
N TRP A 17 -30.16 49.07 6.94
CA TRP A 17 -30.51 50.14 7.93
C TRP A 17 -31.23 49.60 9.21
N TYR A 18 -31.68 50.51 10.11
CA TYR A 18 -31.86 50.32 11.56
C TYR A 18 -32.98 51.25 12.15
N LEU A 19 -33.48 51.23 13.42
CA LEU A 19 -33.20 50.52 14.70
C LEU A 19 -34.40 50.65 15.71
N VAL A 20 -34.40 49.88 16.82
CA VAL A 20 -35.12 50.08 18.13
C VAL A 20 -36.66 50.02 18.21
N HIS A 21 -37.21 49.14 19.08
CA HIS A 21 -38.02 49.51 20.28
C HIS A 21 -38.26 48.33 21.26
N LEU A 22 -38.65 48.63 22.51
CA LEU A 22 -38.82 47.66 23.62
C LEU A 22 -39.85 48.18 24.67
N LEU A 23 -40.51 47.24 25.39
CA LEU A 23 -41.32 47.35 26.63
C LEU A 23 -42.85 47.60 26.57
N PHE A 24 -43.54 46.96 27.54
CA PHE A 24 -44.95 47.03 28.00
C PHE A 24 -46.07 46.50 27.06
N GLY A 25 -47.06 45.72 27.52
CA GLY A 25 -47.23 45.00 28.80
C GLY A 25 -48.69 44.53 29.11
N LEU A 26 -48.84 43.46 29.91
CA LEU A 26 -50.08 42.93 30.55
C LEU A 26 -51.14 42.31 29.58
N ASP A 27 -52.07 41.41 29.96
CA ASP A 27 -52.69 41.17 31.28
C ASP A 27 -53.42 39.77 31.46
N VAL A 28 -53.79 39.44 32.71
CA VAL A 28 -54.90 38.54 33.20
C VAL A 28 -54.89 36.98 33.01
N VAL A 29 -55.54 36.30 33.98
CA VAL A 29 -55.60 34.84 34.31
C VAL A 29 -57.02 34.50 34.87
N PRO A 30 -57.68 33.31 34.63
CA PRO A 30 -57.92 32.37 35.76
C PRO A 30 -58.24 30.85 35.49
N ARG A 31 -57.46 29.98 36.17
CA ARG A 31 -57.86 28.87 37.10
C ARG A 31 -58.88 27.75 36.73
N ARG A 32 -58.46 26.48 36.93
CA ARG A 32 -58.94 25.43 37.90
C ARG A 32 -58.44 24.01 37.47
N HIS A 33 -58.21 22.97 38.29
CA HIS A 33 -58.30 22.77 39.76
C HIS A 33 -57.41 21.59 40.27
N HIS A 34 -56.85 21.71 41.48
CA HIS A 34 -56.64 20.68 42.55
C HIS A 34 -55.72 19.43 42.44
N ARG A 35 -54.82 19.33 43.45
CA ARG A 35 -54.49 18.15 44.32
C ARG A 35 -53.74 16.97 43.67
N ARG A 36 -53.02 16.07 44.38
CA ARG A 36 -52.66 15.82 45.81
C ARG A 36 -51.32 15.00 45.79
N ASP A 37 -50.45 14.84 46.79
CA ASP A 37 -50.14 15.47 48.10
C ASP A 37 -48.71 15.03 48.52
N ALA A 38 -48.22 15.29 49.76
CA ALA A 38 -46.90 14.82 50.25
C ALA A 38 -46.87 14.45 51.75
N PRO A 39 -45.98 13.51 52.14
CA PRO A 39 -45.22 13.56 53.42
C PRO A 39 -43.69 13.41 53.16
N THR A 40 -42.75 14.16 53.77
CA THR A 40 -42.20 14.10 55.17
C THR A 40 -41.73 12.69 55.58
N SER A 41 -40.57 12.43 56.20
CA SER A 41 -39.78 13.17 57.24
C SER A 41 -38.31 12.61 57.30
N SER A 42 -37.20 13.38 57.26
CA SER A 42 -36.57 14.30 58.23
C SER A 42 -35.61 13.70 59.29
N HIS A 43 -34.32 14.09 59.25
CA HIS A 43 -33.36 14.30 60.38
C HIS A 43 -32.19 15.17 59.80
N HIS A 44 -31.68 16.26 60.40
CA HIS A 44 -30.93 16.45 61.67
C HIS A 44 -29.58 15.71 61.70
N CYS A 45 -28.44 16.28 62.12
CA CYS A 45 -28.00 17.68 62.38
C CYS A 45 -26.44 17.68 62.28
N HIS A 46 -25.70 18.77 62.00
CA HIS A 46 -25.36 19.85 62.93
C HIS A 46 -24.56 20.99 62.23
N SER A 47 -24.38 22.11 62.94
CA SER A 47 -23.66 23.32 62.51
C SER A 47 -22.66 23.82 63.56
N THR A 48 -21.57 24.46 63.11
CA THR A 48 -20.82 25.62 63.68
C THR A 48 -19.58 25.84 62.79
N SER A 49 -19.21 26.99 62.22
CA SER A 49 -19.12 28.39 62.72
C SER A 49 -17.92 28.61 63.68
N THR A 50 -17.26 29.78 63.80
CA THR A 50 -17.61 31.16 63.38
C THR A 50 -16.38 32.10 63.37
N THR A 51 -16.31 33.09 62.45
CA THR A 51 -15.67 34.45 62.61
C THR A 51 -14.14 34.56 62.95
N THR A 52 -13.43 35.71 62.99
CA THR A 52 -13.75 37.17 62.88
C THR A 52 -12.52 37.99 62.44
N THR A 53 -12.69 38.95 61.50
CA THR A 53 -12.14 40.35 61.42
C THR A 53 -10.64 40.66 61.77
N THR A 54 -10.05 41.88 61.64
CA THR A 54 -10.53 43.25 61.33
C THR A 54 -9.42 44.16 60.73
N THR A 55 -9.70 44.81 59.58
CA THR A 55 -9.42 46.24 59.20
C THR A 55 -8.05 46.97 59.31
N THR A 56 -7.89 47.92 58.35
CA THR A 56 -7.22 49.27 58.44
C THR A 56 -5.67 49.36 58.49
N THR A 57 -5.00 50.41 57.95
CA THR A 57 -5.43 51.72 57.35
C THR A 57 -4.37 52.29 56.37
N THR A 58 -4.80 52.94 55.28
CA THR A 58 -4.51 54.36 54.84
C THR A 58 -3.03 54.88 54.87
N THR A 59 -2.52 55.71 53.92
CA THR A 59 -2.83 57.16 53.84
C THR A 59 -2.20 57.93 52.64
N THR A 60 -3.06 58.45 51.73
CA THR A 60 -3.02 59.67 50.86
C THR A 60 -1.72 60.35 50.36
N ARG A 61 -1.79 60.98 49.16
CA ARG A 61 -1.68 62.46 48.86
C ARG A 61 -1.66 62.77 47.34
N THR A 62 -1.99 63.94 46.76
CA THR A 62 -3.03 64.99 47.06
C THR A 62 -3.33 65.89 45.82
N THR A 63 -4.59 65.93 45.37
CA THR A 63 -5.36 67.09 44.79
C THR A 63 -4.86 67.97 43.60
N ARG A 64 -5.70 68.10 42.54
CA ARG A 64 -6.42 69.33 42.07
C ARG A 64 -7.23 69.07 40.77
N ARG A 65 -8.08 69.98 40.25
CA ARG A 65 -9.53 70.21 40.59
C ARG A 65 -10.25 70.98 39.43
N ARG A 66 -11.47 70.59 38.99
CA ARG A 66 -12.34 71.22 37.94
C ARG A 66 -11.83 71.11 36.48
N ALA A 67 -12.63 71.23 35.40
CA ALA A 67 -14.02 71.74 35.20
C ALA A 67 -14.91 70.85 34.27
N ILE A 68 -15.98 71.39 33.64
CA ILE A 68 -17.12 70.64 33.05
C ILE A 68 -17.51 71.11 31.62
N ALA A 69 -17.67 70.14 30.69
CA ALA A 69 -18.38 70.18 29.37
C ALA A 69 -18.58 68.70 28.88
N ARG A 70 -19.50 68.18 28.04
CA ARG A 70 -20.63 68.63 27.16
C ARG A 70 -20.24 69.35 25.84
N ALA A 71 -20.88 69.15 24.67
CA ALA A 71 -22.03 68.33 24.20
C ALA A 71 -22.03 68.21 22.64
N PHE A 72 -23.03 67.51 22.06
CA PHE A 72 -23.46 67.48 20.63
C PHE A 72 -22.71 66.62 19.58
N SER A 73 -23.39 66.43 18.43
CA SER A 73 -23.14 65.46 17.35
C SER A 73 -23.30 66.15 15.95
N PRO A 74 -23.70 65.54 14.80
CA PRO A 74 -22.84 65.54 13.60
C PRO A 74 -23.38 66.27 12.34
N ALA A 75 -22.55 66.27 11.26
CA ALA A 75 -22.79 66.80 9.89
C ALA A 75 -22.83 68.34 9.75
N ALA A 76 -22.65 69.00 8.59
CA ALA A 76 -22.47 68.60 7.17
C ALA A 76 -21.58 69.64 6.41
N PHE A 77 -21.23 69.57 5.11
CA PHE A 77 -21.54 68.60 4.05
C PHE A 77 -20.26 68.14 3.27
N THR A 78 -19.90 68.38 1.99
CA THR A 78 -20.47 69.07 0.80
C THR A 78 -19.72 68.59 -0.49
N THR A 79 -20.23 68.92 -1.70
CA THR A 79 -19.59 68.79 -3.05
C THR A 79 -19.54 67.38 -3.67
N THR A 80 -19.90 67.06 -4.93
CA THR A 80 -20.88 67.49 -5.97
C THR A 80 -20.44 66.84 -7.29
N THR A 81 -21.24 65.90 -7.84
CA THR A 81 -21.48 65.58 -9.29
C THR A 81 -20.27 65.36 -10.23
N ILE A 82 -20.17 64.29 -11.04
CA ILE A 82 -20.89 64.05 -12.32
C ILE A 82 -20.88 62.55 -12.72
N THR A 83 -21.95 62.10 -13.40
CA THR A 83 -22.07 60.78 -14.07
C THR A 83 -21.96 60.89 -15.61
N ARG A 84 -21.40 59.89 -16.34
CA ARG A 84 -22.04 59.26 -17.54
C ARG A 84 -21.25 58.21 -18.38
N THR A 85 -21.98 57.19 -18.84
CA THR A 85 -21.95 56.41 -20.12
C THR A 85 -20.64 56.02 -20.86
N ALA A 86 -20.37 54.70 -20.89
CA ALA A 86 -20.45 53.75 -22.03
C ALA A 86 -20.00 54.09 -23.48
N ASN A 87 -19.23 53.13 -24.06
CA ASN A 87 -19.10 52.71 -25.48
C ASN A 87 -18.58 53.68 -26.57
N ILE A 88 -17.63 53.21 -27.42
CA ILE A 88 -17.79 52.95 -28.89
C ILE A 88 -16.48 52.58 -29.66
N ARG A 89 -16.52 51.45 -30.41
CA ARG A 89 -15.80 51.04 -31.67
C ARG A 89 -14.25 51.00 -31.82
N ARG A 90 -13.80 49.94 -32.57
CA ARG A 90 -12.77 49.84 -33.68
C ARG A 90 -11.41 50.57 -33.52
N GLY A 91 -10.22 50.03 -33.89
CA GLY A 91 -9.82 48.74 -34.45
C GLY A 91 -9.03 48.84 -35.79
N ILE A 92 -7.73 48.46 -35.79
CA ILE A 92 -6.85 48.10 -36.96
C ILE A 92 -6.48 49.28 -37.93
N PRO A 93 -5.27 49.39 -38.57
CA PRO A 93 -4.02 48.59 -38.54
C PRO A 93 -2.65 49.34 -38.33
N SER A 94 -1.58 48.56 -38.07
CA SER A 94 -0.20 48.57 -38.65
C SER A 94 0.75 49.79 -38.81
N PHE A 95 2.05 49.44 -38.68
CA PHE A 95 3.23 49.76 -39.53
C PHE A 95 4.27 50.87 -39.16
N LEU A 96 5.54 50.49 -39.43
CA LEU A 96 6.76 51.25 -39.77
C LEU A 96 7.79 51.69 -38.69
N GLU A 97 8.97 51.06 -38.82
CA GLU A 97 10.35 51.49 -38.50
C GLU A 97 10.81 52.69 -39.43
N PRO A 98 12.07 53.25 -39.44
CA PRO A 98 13.35 52.69 -38.96
C PRO A 98 14.50 53.63 -38.45
N SER A 99 15.66 53.01 -38.22
CA SER A 99 17.07 53.49 -38.41
C SER A 99 17.76 54.49 -37.43
N SER A 100 18.74 53.99 -36.65
CA SER A 100 20.23 54.18 -36.71
C SER A 100 20.86 55.47 -37.34
N PRO A 101 22.16 55.86 -37.10
CA PRO A 101 23.30 55.04 -36.62
C PRO A 101 24.43 55.70 -35.75
N SER A 102 25.36 54.84 -35.27
CA SER A 102 26.83 55.02 -35.09
C SER A 102 27.51 56.24 -34.41
N SER A 103 28.40 55.95 -33.46
CA SER A 103 29.56 56.79 -33.03
C SER A 103 30.73 55.90 -32.55
N SER A 104 31.91 56.45 -32.18
CA SER A 104 33.17 55.67 -32.06
C SER A 104 34.26 56.26 -31.13
N SER A 105 35.35 55.46 -30.95
CA SER A 105 36.74 55.84 -30.54
C SER A 105 36.99 56.35 -29.09
N SER A 106 38.16 56.15 -28.45
CA SER A 106 39.29 55.22 -28.66
C SER A 106 40.33 55.29 -27.51
N SER A 107 41.29 54.34 -27.49
CA SER A 107 42.71 54.48 -27.03
C SER A 107 43.05 54.77 -25.56
N SER A 108 44.20 54.35 -25.00
CA SER A 108 45.27 53.35 -25.33
C SER A 108 46.20 53.26 -24.08
N SER A 109 47.39 52.61 -23.99
CA SER A 109 48.31 51.88 -24.90
C SER A 109 49.23 50.93 -24.07
N SER A 110 50.29 50.36 -24.68
CA SER A 110 51.45 49.68 -24.03
C SER A 110 51.16 48.31 -23.37
N SER A 111 52.11 47.37 -23.21
CA SER A 111 53.45 47.15 -23.79
C SER A 111 53.93 45.71 -23.52
N SER A 112 54.85 45.07 -24.27
CA SER A 112 55.26 45.32 -25.67
C SER A 112 56.13 44.15 -26.23
N SER A 113 55.74 43.66 -27.41
CA SER A 113 56.61 43.13 -28.50
C SER A 113 57.20 41.69 -28.44
N PRO A 114 57.03 40.88 -29.53
CA PRO A 114 57.72 39.60 -29.81
C PRO A 114 58.93 39.78 -30.77
N PRO A 115 59.55 38.70 -31.33
CA PRO A 115 59.15 38.23 -32.68
C PRO A 115 59.30 36.72 -33.04
N ASP A 116 58.56 36.31 -34.07
CA ASP A 116 58.82 35.41 -35.23
C ASP A 116 59.94 34.32 -35.28
N GLU A 117 59.63 33.15 -35.90
CA GLU A 117 60.02 32.87 -37.31
C GLU A 117 59.26 31.65 -37.94
N SER A 118 59.58 31.24 -39.18
CA SER A 118 58.77 30.31 -40.02
C SER A 118 59.58 29.48 -41.05
N ASN A 119 59.02 28.40 -41.65
CA ASN A 119 59.05 28.12 -43.14
C ASN A 119 58.58 26.72 -43.68
N ALA A 120 57.87 26.77 -44.82
CA ALA A 120 58.03 26.06 -46.12
C ALA A 120 58.07 24.51 -46.36
N ALA A 121 57.07 24.04 -47.17
CA ALA A 121 57.17 23.48 -48.55
C ALA A 121 57.45 22.00 -48.94
N ALA A 122 56.78 21.59 -50.06
CA ALA A 122 57.18 20.64 -51.13
C ALA A 122 57.24 19.09 -50.87
N SER A 123 57.20 18.17 -51.86
CA SER A 123 56.52 18.12 -53.19
C SER A 123 56.64 16.71 -53.86
N SER A 124 55.71 16.33 -54.77
CA SER A 124 55.88 15.31 -55.85
C SER A 124 56.06 13.81 -55.45
N SER A 125 56.14 12.79 -56.33
CA SER A 125 55.26 12.41 -57.48
C SER A 125 55.54 10.96 -58.01
N THR A 126 54.73 10.48 -58.97
CA THR A 126 55.00 9.44 -60.01
C THR A 126 55.03 7.90 -59.74
N LYS A 127 54.01 7.21 -60.31
CA LYS A 127 54.05 6.16 -61.38
C LYS A 127 54.29 4.65 -61.10
N ALA A 128 53.79 3.88 -62.08
CA ALA A 128 53.93 2.44 -62.44
C ALA A 128 53.08 1.43 -61.64
N LYS A 129 52.28 0.51 -62.24
CA LYS A 129 52.41 -0.43 -63.39
C LYS A 129 53.27 -1.67 -63.07
N SER A 130 52.89 -2.91 -63.42
CA SER A 130 51.69 -3.43 -64.12
C SER A 130 51.63 -4.98 -64.14
N THR A 131 50.48 -5.55 -64.57
CA THR A 131 50.32 -6.86 -65.32
C THR A 131 50.73 -8.18 -64.63
N SER A 132 50.13 -9.36 -64.90
CA SER A 132 48.92 -9.76 -65.66
C SER A 132 48.59 -11.27 -65.44
N SER A 133 47.39 -11.72 -65.88
CA SER A 133 47.07 -13.03 -66.52
C SER A 133 47.30 -14.36 -65.75
N THR A 134 46.50 -15.44 -65.85
CA THR A 134 45.30 -15.77 -66.67
C THR A 134 44.55 -17.01 -66.11
N SER A 135 43.22 -17.11 -66.37
CA SER A 135 42.40 -18.36 -66.51
C SER A 135 42.28 -19.34 -65.31
N THR A 136 41.18 -20.09 -65.07
CA THR A 136 39.98 -20.42 -65.88
C THR A 136 38.73 -20.77 -65.01
N SER A 137 37.53 -20.68 -65.61
CA SER A 137 36.29 -21.47 -65.36
C SER A 137 35.41 -21.36 -64.07
N THR A 138 34.10 -21.17 -64.33
CA THR A 138 32.87 -21.66 -63.62
C THR A 138 32.46 -21.16 -62.21
N PHE A 139 31.47 -20.23 -62.19
CA PHE A 139 30.07 -20.38 -61.66
C PHE A 139 29.74 -21.62 -60.78
N THR A 140 28.93 -21.57 -59.69
CA THR A 140 27.99 -20.53 -59.15
C THR A 140 27.89 -20.59 -57.59
N THR A 141 27.17 -19.64 -56.97
CA THR A 141 26.76 -19.49 -55.54
C THR A 141 26.46 -20.80 -54.75
N MET A 142 26.57 -20.87 -53.41
CA MET A 142 26.00 -19.92 -52.41
C MET A 142 26.57 -20.10 -50.97
N SER A 143 26.27 -19.13 -50.08
CA SER A 143 26.41 -19.15 -48.59
C SER A 143 27.82 -19.07 -47.95
N ARG A 144 27.94 -18.20 -46.93
CA ARG A 144 29.08 -17.90 -46.03
C ARG A 144 28.50 -17.23 -44.76
N ARG A 145 29.08 -17.29 -43.55
CA ARG A 145 30.33 -17.91 -43.04
C ARG A 145 30.22 -18.10 -41.50
N ARG A 146 31.11 -18.90 -40.91
CA ARG A 146 31.46 -18.89 -39.46
C ARG A 146 32.95 -18.51 -39.25
N ASP A 147 33.33 -18.41 -37.97
CA ASP A 147 34.66 -18.57 -37.34
C ASP A 147 35.74 -17.48 -37.58
N ARG A 148 36.21 -16.75 -36.55
CA ARG A 148 37.03 -17.11 -35.34
C ARG A 148 38.52 -17.39 -35.60
N THR A 149 39.37 -16.46 -35.11
CA THR A 149 40.75 -16.60 -34.56
C THR A 149 41.03 -15.28 -33.79
N ILE A 150 41.58 -15.16 -32.56
CA ILE A 150 42.87 -15.66 -31.98
C ILE A 150 44.05 -14.99 -32.71
N ASP A 151 44.99 -14.23 -32.11
CA ASP A 151 45.71 -14.35 -30.83
C ASP A 151 46.08 -12.96 -30.20
N ALA A 152 46.84 -12.92 -29.09
CA ALA A 152 47.15 -11.75 -28.25
C ALA A 152 48.61 -11.21 -28.32
N ARG A 153 48.89 -10.02 -27.71
CA ARG A 153 50.13 -9.72 -26.91
C ARG A 153 50.25 -8.29 -26.33
N LYS A 154 50.61 -8.25 -25.02
CA LYS A 154 51.50 -7.30 -24.28
C LYS A 154 51.09 -5.82 -24.01
N SER A 155 51.38 -5.40 -22.77
CA SER A 155 51.32 -4.04 -22.19
C SER A 155 52.64 -3.25 -22.35
N PRO A 156 52.64 -1.94 -22.01
CA PRO A 156 53.04 -1.45 -20.67
C PRO A 156 51.86 -0.74 -19.95
N ALA A 157 51.75 -0.63 -18.62
CA ALA A 157 52.63 -0.02 -17.60
C ALA A 157 52.81 1.51 -17.79
N LEU A 158 52.76 2.37 -16.76
CA LEU A 158 52.74 2.15 -15.31
C LEU A 158 52.20 3.41 -14.58
N TRP A 159 51.28 3.29 -13.62
CA TRP A 159 51.08 4.25 -12.51
C TRP A 159 50.47 3.51 -11.30
N ARG A 160 51.01 3.79 -10.12
CA ARG A 160 50.37 3.66 -8.79
C ARG A 160 50.15 5.12 -8.28
N GLU A 161 49.46 5.46 -7.20
CA GLU A 161 49.22 4.78 -5.92
C GLU A 161 47.80 5.03 -5.37
N ASP A 162 47.45 4.24 -4.35
CA ASP A 162 46.42 4.41 -3.31
C ASP A 162 44.94 4.67 -3.67
N GLY A 163 44.07 3.78 -3.15
CA GLY A 163 42.61 3.83 -3.26
C GLY A 163 41.97 2.44 -3.13
N VAL A 164 41.66 2.00 -1.91
CA VAL A 164 41.15 0.63 -1.65
C VAL A 164 39.65 0.54 -1.93
N VAL A 165 39.29 0.00 -3.10
CA VAL A 165 37.90 -0.34 -3.44
C VAL A 165 37.54 -1.70 -2.83
N GLY A 166 36.83 -1.70 -1.70
CA GLY A 166 36.33 -2.91 -1.06
C GLY A 166 35.25 -3.59 -1.89
N ARG A 167 35.53 -4.79 -2.41
CA ARG A 167 34.55 -5.59 -3.16
C ARG A 167 33.72 -6.46 -2.22
N ILE A 168 32.41 -6.20 -2.14
CA ILE A 168 31.45 -7.19 -1.62
C ILE A 168 31.46 -8.38 -2.59
N SER A 169 31.89 -9.55 -2.11
CA SER A 169 32.01 -10.77 -2.91
C SER A 169 30.76 -11.64 -2.75
N PRO A 170 30.00 -11.93 -3.82
CA PRO A 170 28.84 -12.80 -3.74
C PRO A 170 29.25 -14.27 -3.64
N VAL A 171 28.52 -15.06 -2.84
CA VAL A 171 28.64 -16.52 -2.84
C VAL A 171 28.01 -17.08 -4.11
N VAL A 172 28.83 -17.59 -5.02
CA VAL A 172 28.36 -18.19 -6.27
C VAL A 172 28.01 -19.66 -6.05
N ILE A 173 26.73 -20.00 -6.22
CA ILE A 173 26.26 -21.39 -6.40
C ILE A 173 25.96 -21.56 -7.91
N PRO A 174 26.54 -22.55 -8.59
CA PRO A 174 26.41 -22.68 -10.04
C PRO A 174 25.02 -23.17 -10.44
N HIS A 175 24.34 -22.39 -11.31
CA HIS A 175 23.30 -22.96 -12.17
C HIS A 175 23.94 -23.97 -13.13
N ARG A 176 23.23 -25.07 -13.40
CA ARG A 176 23.50 -25.92 -14.56
C ARG A 176 22.64 -25.44 -15.72
N ASP A 177 23.27 -25.31 -16.89
CA ASP A 177 22.55 -25.23 -18.16
C ASP A 177 22.27 -26.66 -18.62
N ASP A 178 21.00 -27.08 -18.60
CA ASP A 178 20.58 -28.34 -19.22
C ASP A 178 20.20 -28.08 -20.68
N GLY A 179 20.85 -28.81 -21.60
CA GLY A 179 20.59 -28.76 -23.04
C GLY A 179 20.60 -30.17 -23.63
N ASP A 180 19.61 -30.48 -24.47
CA ASP A 180 19.30 -31.86 -24.90
C ASP A 180 20.44 -32.57 -25.67
N GLY A 181 20.58 -33.88 -25.43
CA GLY A 181 21.47 -34.75 -26.19
C GLY A 181 21.33 -36.24 -25.85
N ASN A 182 20.59 -36.99 -26.67
CA ASN A 182 20.47 -38.45 -26.55
C ASN A 182 21.79 -39.18 -26.82
N VAL A 183 22.17 -40.13 -25.95
CA VAL A 183 22.97 -41.32 -26.27
C VAL A 183 22.44 -42.50 -25.43
N GLU A 184 22.55 -43.72 -25.95
CA GLU A 184 22.01 -44.97 -25.40
C GLU A 184 22.99 -45.69 -24.43
N ASP A 185 22.45 -46.67 -23.68
CA ASP A 185 23.08 -47.85 -23.06
C ASP A 185 24.40 -47.77 -22.25
N GLY A 186 24.36 -48.31 -21.02
CA GLY A 186 25.56 -48.64 -20.23
C GLY A 186 25.25 -49.22 -18.85
N MET A 187 25.47 -50.53 -18.65
CA MET A 187 25.37 -51.21 -17.34
C MET A 187 26.64 -51.00 -16.49
N GLY A 188 26.50 -51.02 -15.16
CA GLY A 188 27.64 -51.08 -14.24
C GLY A 188 27.27 -50.91 -12.76
N GLU A 189 27.24 -52.02 -12.01
CA GLU A 189 27.18 -52.02 -10.54
C GLU A 189 28.61 -52.06 -9.95
N ASP A 190 28.80 -51.44 -8.78
CA ASP A 190 29.69 -51.83 -7.65
C ASP A 190 29.96 -50.56 -6.78
N CYS A 191 29.63 -50.43 -5.48
CA CYS A 191 29.59 -51.30 -4.29
C CYS A 191 30.83 -51.18 -3.38
N ILE A 192 30.65 -51.48 -2.07
CA ILE A 192 31.66 -51.55 -0.98
C ILE A 192 32.12 -50.15 -0.49
N GLU A 193 31.56 -49.59 0.59
CA GLU A 193 31.91 -49.84 2.02
C GLU A 193 33.38 -49.46 2.36
N SER A 194 33.77 -48.75 3.43
CA SER A 194 33.21 -48.47 4.78
C SER A 194 34.03 -47.30 5.40
N SER A 195 33.96 -46.86 6.67
CA SER A 195 33.23 -47.27 7.88
C SER A 195 32.98 -46.05 8.78
N SER A 196 32.06 -46.17 9.74
CA SER A 196 31.64 -45.07 10.64
C SER A 196 32.52 -44.90 11.88
N SER A 197 32.67 -43.65 12.33
CA SER A 197 32.70 -43.36 13.78
C SER A 197 31.82 -42.14 14.08
N SER A 198 30.86 -42.32 14.98
CA SER A 198 29.79 -41.35 15.27
C SER A 198 29.87 -40.85 16.70
N SER A 199 29.85 -39.54 16.90
CA SER A 199 29.51 -38.90 18.18
C SER A 199 28.33 -37.94 17.94
N SER A 200 27.12 -38.43 18.18
CA SER A 200 25.86 -37.76 17.83
C SER A 200 25.20 -37.08 19.04
N SER A 201 24.74 -35.83 18.85
CA SER A 201 23.70 -35.23 19.69
C SER A 201 23.00 -34.08 18.94
N SER A 202 21.68 -33.95 19.15
CA SER A 202 20.80 -32.86 18.68
C SER A 202 20.87 -32.45 17.19
N SER A 203 20.21 -33.23 16.32
CA SER A 203 19.90 -32.80 14.93
C SER A 203 18.60 -33.44 14.39
N SER A 204 17.49 -33.38 15.14
CA SER A 204 16.29 -34.19 14.84
C SER A 204 14.95 -33.59 15.31
N SER A 205 14.64 -32.34 14.96
CA SER A 205 13.31 -31.74 15.22
C SER A 205 12.85 -30.60 14.29
N ILE A 206 13.53 -30.34 13.17
CA ILE A 206 13.13 -29.30 12.20
C ILE A 206 12.70 -29.97 10.89
N SER A 207 11.40 -30.28 10.81
CA SER A 207 10.71 -30.38 9.51
C SER A 207 10.76 -28.99 8.90
N THR A 208 11.39 -28.78 7.74
CA THR A 208 11.40 -27.43 7.16
C THR A 208 9.98 -26.98 6.89
N ARG A 209 9.68 -25.69 7.06
CA ARG A 209 8.33 -25.17 6.80
C ARG A 209 7.86 -25.48 5.38
N LYS A 210 8.78 -25.52 4.40
CA LYS A 210 8.48 -25.94 3.03
C LYS A 210 7.84 -27.34 2.99
N GLU A 211 8.35 -28.30 3.76
CA GLU A 211 7.71 -29.62 3.90
C GLU A 211 6.36 -29.54 4.61
N ARG A 212 6.21 -28.65 5.60
CA ARG A 212 4.97 -28.49 6.38
C ARG A 212 3.84 -27.86 5.55
N ALA A 213 4.08 -26.71 4.93
CA ALA A 213 3.11 -26.07 4.03
C ALA A 213 2.72 -27.01 2.88
N MET A 214 3.69 -27.74 2.33
CA MET A 214 3.42 -28.75 1.30
C MET A 214 2.80 -30.07 1.83
N LYS A 215 2.49 -30.18 3.13
CA LYS A 215 1.60 -31.21 3.71
C LYS A 215 0.22 -30.63 4.06
N GLU A 216 0.16 -29.34 4.39
CA GLU A 216 -1.07 -28.63 4.77
C GLU A 216 -1.98 -28.32 3.56
N GLY A 217 -1.41 -28.12 2.36
CA GLY A 217 -2.17 -28.10 1.11
C GLY A 217 -1.69 -27.08 0.08
N PRO A 218 -2.52 -26.75 -0.94
CA PRO A 218 -2.23 -25.66 -1.85
C PRO A 218 -2.28 -24.32 -1.09
N PRO A 219 -1.63 -23.26 -1.59
CA PRO A 219 -1.81 -21.93 -1.00
C PRO A 219 -3.26 -21.49 -1.11
N GLU A 220 -3.73 -20.79 -0.08
CA GLU A 220 -5.03 -20.13 -0.05
C GLU A 220 -5.10 -19.04 -1.14
N LEU A 221 -6.13 -19.07 -1.99
CA LEU A 221 -6.45 -17.96 -2.89
C LEU A 221 -7.35 -16.95 -2.18
N MET A 222 -6.82 -15.76 -1.88
CA MET A 222 -7.58 -14.69 -1.24
C MET A 222 -7.99 -13.58 -2.21
N SER A 223 -9.31 -13.40 -2.35
CA SER A 223 -9.90 -12.43 -3.27
C SER A 223 -10.51 -11.21 -2.57
N PRO A 224 -10.53 -10.03 -3.23
CA PRO A 224 -11.12 -8.81 -2.68
C PRO A 224 -12.64 -8.79 -2.85
N ALA A 225 -13.40 -8.56 -1.79
CA ALA A 225 -14.82 -8.23 -1.88
C ALA A 225 -15.09 -6.80 -1.35
N GLY A 226 -15.60 -5.95 -2.24
CA GLY A 226 -15.96 -4.54 -1.93
C GLY A 226 -17.44 -4.32 -1.63
N GLY A 227 -18.26 -5.36 -1.79
CA GLY A 227 -19.72 -5.39 -1.68
C GLY A 227 -20.25 -6.77 -2.10
N TRP A 228 -21.57 -6.95 -2.10
CA TRP A 228 -22.21 -8.26 -2.30
C TRP A 228 -21.90 -8.90 -3.67
N SER A 229 -21.89 -8.14 -4.76
CA SER A 229 -21.63 -8.69 -6.10
C SER A 229 -20.18 -9.18 -6.26
N GLN A 230 -19.20 -8.47 -5.70
CA GLN A 230 -17.82 -8.96 -5.62
C GLN A 230 -17.70 -10.18 -4.70
N LEU A 231 -18.48 -10.24 -3.62
CA LEU A 231 -18.49 -11.39 -2.70
C LEU A 231 -18.95 -12.67 -3.40
N ARG A 232 -20.09 -12.62 -4.12
CA ARG A 232 -20.58 -13.76 -4.92
C ARG A 232 -19.57 -14.14 -6.00
N ALA A 233 -19.09 -13.17 -6.76
CA ALA A 233 -18.10 -13.39 -7.82
C ALA A 233 -16.79 -14.05 -7.31
N ALA A 234 -16.30 -13.70 -6.12
CA ALA A 234 -15.15 -14.36 -5.51
C ALA A 234 -15.44 -15.83 -5.16
N VAL A 235 -16.52 -16.09 -4.42
CA VAL A 235 -16.86 -17.44 -3.93
C VAL A 235 -17.20 -18.40 -5.08
N SER A 236 -17.96 -17.96 -6.09
CA SER A 236 -18.32 -18.80 -7.25
C SER A 236 -17.14 -19.09 -8.19
N ASN A 237 -16.05 -18.30 -8.14
CA ASN A 237 -14.86 -18.51 -8.97
C ASN A 237 -13.68 -19.17 -8.23
N GLY A 238 -13.88 -19.62 -6.99
CA GLY A 238 -12.90 -20.43 -6.25
C GLY A 238 -11.93 -19.64 -5.38
N ALA A 239 -12.35 -18.52 -4.80
CA ALA A 239 -11.64 -17.94 -3.66
C ALA A 239 -11.77 -18.88 -2.45
N ASP A 240 -10.64 -19.23 -1.83
CA ASP A 240 -10.60 -19.99 -0.58
C ASP A 240 -10.81 -19.07 0.64
N ALA A 241 -10.45 -17.79 0.49
CA ALA A 241 -10.74 -16.71 1.44
C ALA A 241 -11.13 -15.40 0.74
N VAL A 242 -11.83 -14.52 1.46
CA VAL A 242 -12.11 -13.15 1.03
C VAL A 242 -11.65 -12.14 2.07
N TYR A 243 -11.15 -10.99 1.62
CA TYR A 243 -10.90 -9.85 2.50
C TYR A 243 -11.85 -8.68 2.23
N LEU A 244 -12.42 -8.18 3.33
CA LEU A 244 -13.42 -7.13 3.38
C LEU A 244 -12.81 -5.85 3.97
N GLY A 245 -13.37 -4.71 3.59
CA GLY A 245 -13.16 -3.45 4.32
C GLY A 245 -14.36 -3.11 5.19
N LEU A 246 -14.13 -2.25 6.18
CA LEU A 246 -15.17 -1.52 6.89
C LEU A 246 -15.31 -0.10 6.32
N THR A 247 -16.30 0.64 6.79
CA THR A 247 -16.51 2.06 6.45
C THR A 247 -15.41 2.97 7.00
N SER A 248 -14.87 2.66 8.19
CA SER A 248 -13.70 3.31 8.81
C SER A 248 -12.48 2.35 8.90
N TYR A 249 -11.32 2.87 9.33
CA TYR A 249 -10.07 2.14 9.63
C TYR A 249 -9.56 1.10 8.61
N SER A 250 -9.91 1.28 7.34
CA SER A 250 -9.52 0.35 6.27
C SER A 250 -8.89 1.08 5.09
N ALA A 251 -7.81 0.51 4.56
CA ALA A 251 -7.27 0.90 3.26
C ALA A 251 -8.24 0.60 2.09
N ARG A 252 -9.45 0.08 2.37
CA ARG A 252 -10.57 -0.06 1.43
C ARG A 252 -11.74 0.93 1.62
N ALA A 253 -11.67 1.90 2.54
CA ALA A 253 -12.76 2.83 2.94
C ALA A 253 -13.36 3.80 1.87
N ARG A 254 -13.28 3.47 0.57
CA ARG A 254 -14.03 4.13 -0.53
C ARG A 254 -14.82 3.13 -1.41
N ALA A 255 -14.82 1.84 -1.07
CA ALA A 255 -15.78 0.87 -1.59
C ALA A 255 -17.06 0.91 -0.74
N THR A 256 -18.11 0.20 -1.16
CA THR A 256 -19.36 0.05 -0.37
C THR A 256 -19.07 -0.54 1.01
N ASN A 257 -18.16 -1.52 1.08
CA ASN A 257 -17.71 -2.19 2.29
C ASN A 257 -18.88 -2.85 3.07
N PHE A 258 -18.63 -3.33 4.29
CA PHE A 258 -19.63 -4.02 5.11
C PHE A 258 -19.75 -3.37 6.49
N ASP A 259 -20.97 -3.33 7.03
CA ASP A 259 -21.28 -2.79 8.35
C ASP A 259 -21.14 -3.88 9.43
N PRO A 260 -20.29 -3.70 10.46
CA PRO A 260 -20.09 -4.66 11.52
C PRO A 260 -21.19 -4.64 12.60
N ASN A 261 -22.12 -3.67 12.59
CA ASN A 261 -23.11 -3.49 13.66
C ASN A 261 -24.27 -4.52 13.59
N PRO A 262 -24.45 -5.39 14.60
CA PRO A 262 -25.51 -6.41 14.58
C PRO A 262 -26.93 -5.83 14.78
N GLU A 263 -27.10 -4.62 15.33
CA GLU A 263 -28.45 -4.09 15.63
C GLU A 263 -29.26 -3.69 14.39
N LEU A 264 -28.62 -3.44 13.24
CA LEU A 264 -29.30 -3.18 11.97
C LEU A 264 -30.13 -4.38 11.51
N ILE A 265 -29.66 -5.60 11.80
CA ILE A 265 -30.32 -6.87 11.47
C ILE A 265 -31.70 -6.95 12.15
N PHE A 266 -31.76 -6.57 13.44
CA PHE A 266 -32.98 -6.65 14.24
C PHE A 266 -33.97 -5.49 14.04
N ARG A 267 -33.54 -4.35 13.48
CA ARG A 267 -34.45 -3.25 13.17
C ARG A 267 -35.26 -3.47 11.89
N ARG A 268 -34.68 -4.06 10.83
CA ARG A 268 -35.43 -4.34 9.59
C ARG A 268 -36.50 -5.43 9.79
N HIS A 269 -36.18 -6.54 10.48
CA HIS A 269 -37.14 -7.63 10.76
C HIS A 269 -38.23 -7.33 11.83
N ARG A 270 -38.49 -6.06 12.17
CA ARG A 270 -39.48 -5.70 13.21
C ARG A 270 -40.65 -4.83 12.75
N ARG A 271 -40.92 -4.77 11.44
CA ARG A 271 -42.27 -4.43 10.94
C ARG A 271 -43.23 -5.55 11.39
N ARG A 272 -44.32 -5.19 12.06
CA ARG A 272 -45.32 -6.16 12.53
C ARG A 272 -46.26 -6.55 11.38
N PRO A 273 -46.60 -7.84 11.17
CA PRO A 273 -47.81 -8.18 10.44
C PRO A 273 -49.02 -7.71 11.28
N GLY A 274 -49.88 -6.86 10.72
CA GLY A 274 -51.09 -6.40 11.42
C GLY A 274 -51.68 -5.06 11.00
N GLU A 275 -50.95 -4.18 10.31
CA GLU A 275 -51.51 -2.93 9.76
C GLU A 275 -52.04 -3.13 8.34
N TYR A 276 -53.11 -3.94 8.22
CA TYR A 276 -53.95 -3.95 7.03
C TYR A 276 -54.95 -2.79 7.11
N GLY A 277 -54.81 -1.82 6.21
CA GLY A 277 -55.94 -0.99 5.79
C GLY A 277 -56.66 -1.69 4.65
N GLU A 278 -57.98 -1.81 4.76
CA GLU A 278 -58.84 -2.33 3.69
C GLU A 278 -58.78 -1.39 2.48
N PHE A 279 -58.63 -1.92 1.26
CA PHE A 279 -59.31 -1.45 0.04
C PHE A 279 -59.13 -2.44 -1.14
N ASP A 280 -60.28 -2.94 -1.61
CA ASP A 280 -60.65 -3.51 -2.91
C ASP A 280 -59.76 -4.57 -3.62
N ASP A 281 -60.38 -5.72 -3.88
CA ASP A 281 -59.93 -6.76 -4.84
C ASP A 281 -60.16 -6.33 -6.30
N GLU A 282 -59.23 -6.64 -7.21
CA GLU A 282 -59.50 -7.15 -8.59
C GLU A 282 -58.20 -7.41 -9.38
N HIS A 283 -57.97 -8.66 -9.82
CA HIS A 283 -57.04 -9.11 -10.89
C HIS A 283 -55.50 -8.87 -10.71
N ASP A 284 -54.59 -9.73 -11.17
CA ASP A 284 -54.66 -11.01 -11.91
C ASP A 284 -53.53 -11.99 -11.46
N ASP A 285 -53.56 -13.23 -11.97
CA ASP A 285 -52.64 -14.33 -11.63
C ASP A 285 -51.35 -14.33 -12.48
N ASP A 286 -50.23 -13.87 -11.91
CA ASP A 286 -48.88 -13.99 -12.51
C ASP A 286 -47.84 -14.35 -11.43
N GLY A 287 -47.15 -15.49 -11.62
CA GLY A 287 -46.25 -16.06 -10.62
C GLY A 287 -44.84 -15.46 -10.63
N TYR A 288 -44.53 -14.61 -9.65
CA TYR A 288 -43.18 -14.09 -9.42
C TYR A 288 -42.41 -14.88 -8.36
N GLU A 289 -41.14 -15.16 -8.65
CA GLU A 289 -40.19 -15.77 -7.71
C GLU A 289 -39.78 -14.80 -6.59
N TYR A 290 -39.24 -15.33 -5.49
CA TYR A 290 -38.80 -14.56 -4.33
C TYR A 290 -37.59 -13.68 -4.66
N HIS A 291 -37.85 -12.44 -5.10
CA HIS A 291 -36.83 -11.41 -5.22
C HIS A 291 -36.47 -10.83 -3.85
N ASP A 292 -35.36 -11.27 -3.27
CA ASP A 292 -34.74 -10.74 -2.04
C ASP A 292 -34.06 -9.35 -2.26
N ASP A 293 -34.61 -8.53 -3.16
CA ASP A 293 -34.10 -7.20 -3.56
C ASP A 293 -34.46 -6.09 -2.55
N ASP A 294 -34.37 -6.39 -1.25
CA ASP A 294 -34.64 -5.49 -0.12
C ASP A 294 -33.37 -4.70 0.32
N ASP A 295 -32.47 -4.46 -0.65
CA ASP A 295 -31.29 -3.59 -0.54
C ASP A 295 -31.66 -2.16 -0.95
N ASP A 296 -32.16 -1.38 0.01
CA ASP A 296 -32.13 0.09 -0.02
C ASP A 296 -30.68 0.56 -0.30
N GLU A 297 -30.42 0.98 -1.54
CA GLU A 297 -29.09 1.35 -2.10
C GLU A 297 -28.30 2.36 -1.24
N THR A 298 -28.94 3.03 -0.29
CA THR A 298 -28.31 4.02 0.59
C THR A 298 -27.57 3.41 1.79
N SER A 299 -27.76 2.13 2.09
CA SER A 299 -27.25 1.46 3.30
C SER A 299 -26.13 0.45 3.02
N PRO A 300 -25.05 0.38 3.84
CA PRO A 300 -24.01 -0.64 3.69
C PRO A 300 -24.52 -2.07 4.03
N PRO A 301 -24.09 -3.11 3.30
CA PRO A 301 -24.48 -4.49 3.57
C PRO A 301 -23.91 -5.04 4.89
N SER A 302 -24.65 -5.93 5.56
CA SER A 302 -24.27 -6.48 6.87
C SER A 302 -23.08 -7.45 6.79
N LEU A 303 -22.06 -7.20 7.61
CA LEU A 303 -20.89 -8.09 7.77
C LEU A 303 -21.30 -9.49 8.23
N ALA A 304 -22.22 -9.62 9.18
CA ALA A 304 -22.65 -10.93 9.69
C ALA A 304 -23.35 -11.79 8.61
N LYS A 305 -24.12 -11.16 7.71
CA LYS A 305 -24.68 -11.86 6.53
C LYS A 305 -23.56 -12.34 5.58
N ALA A 306 -22.54 -11.52 5.36
CA ALA A 306 -21.40 -11.85 4.49
C ALA A 306 -20.53 -12.99 5.07
N VAL A 307 -20.22 -12.94 6.38
CA VAL A 307 -19.53 -14.01 7.11
C VAL A 307 -20.30 -15.32 6.97
N ARG A 308 -21.60 -15.31 7.30
CA ARG A 308 -22.46 -16.49 7.17
C ARG A 308 -22.46 -17.05 5.75
N TYR A 309 -22.63 -16.22 4.72
CA TYR A 309 -22.63 -16.67 3.31
C TYR A 309 -21.31 -17.34 2.90
N CYS A 310 -20.17 -16.77 3.30
CA CYS A 310 -18.86 -17.34 3.01
C CYS A 310 -18.61 -18.63 3.80
N HIS A 311 -18.98 -18.66 5.09
CA HIS A 311 -18.86 -19.83 5.96
C HIS A 311 -19.71 -21.01 5.48
N GLU A 312 -20.96 -20.76 5.06
CA GLU A 312 -21.83 -21.75 4.41
C GLU A 312 -21.24 -22.30 3.09
N ASN A 313 -20.29 -21.60 2.48
CA ASN A 313 -19.56 -21.98 1.28
C ASN A 313 -18.09 -22.39 1.54
N ARG A 314 -17.69 -22.54 2.82
CA ARG A 314 -16.34 -22.94 3.26
C ARG A 314 -15.22 -21.95 2.89
N VAL A 315 -15.57 -20.69 2.69
CA VAL A 315 -14.64 -19.58 2.40
C VAL A 315 -14.36 -18.79 3.68
N ARG A 316 -13.09 -18.57 4.02
CA ARG A 316 -12.70 -17.77 5.20
C ARG A 316 -12.92 -16.27 4.96
N VAL A 317 -13.25 -15.53 6.02
CA VAL A 317 -13.50 -14.07 5.95
C VAL A 317 -12.53 -13.30 6.83
N TYR A 318 -11.78 -12.39 6.20
CA TYR A 318 -10.82 -11.53 6.87
C TYR A 318 -11.22 -10.05 6.78
N VAL A 319 -11.11 -9.28 7.87
CA VAL A 319 -11.46 -7.85 7.90
C VAL A 319 -10.20 -6.98 7.98
N ALA A 320 -10.09 -6.01 7.07
CA ALA A 320 -8.90 -5.18 6.93
C ALA A 320 -8.91 -3.92 7.81
N PHE A 321 -8.41 -4.04 9.05
CA PHE A 321 -8.01 -2.94 9.95
C PHE A 321 -6.60 -2.41 9.61
N ASN A 322 -6.34 -2.19 8.32
CA ASN A 322 -5.00 -1.98 7.79
C ASN A 322 -4.67 -0.49 7.56
N THR A 323 -4.95 0.34 8.56
CA THR A 323 -4.58 1.76 8.63
C THR A 323 -3.97 2.11 9.98
N LEU A 324 -3.22 3.21 10.06
CA LEU A 324 -2.87 3.84 11.34
C LEU A 324 -4.11 4.43 12.03
N VAL A 325 -4.10 4.37 13.35
CA VAL A 325 -5.15 4.84 14.27
C VAL A 325 -4.51 5.83 15.23
N PHE A 326 -5.16 6.97 15.44
CA PHE A 326 -4.70 8.02 16.36
C PHE A 326 -5.29 7.83 17.77
N ASP A 327 -4.75 8.52 18.77
CA ASP A 327 -5.14 8.34 20.17
C ASP A 327 -6.63 8.62 20.45
N ASP A 328 -7.21 9.62 19.80
CA ASP A 328 -8.64 9.98 19.88
C ASP A 328 -9.57 8.91 19.26
N GLU A 329 -9.05 8.09 18.36
CA GLU A 329 -9.77 7.06 17.61
C GLU A 329 -9.76 5.68 18.31
N LEU A 330 -8.85 5.44 19.25
CA LEU A 330 -8.64 4.12 19.90
C LEU A 330 -9.93 3.54 20.51
N SER A 331 -10.78 4.39 21.10
CA SER A 331 -12.02 3.96 21.76
C SER A 331 -13.12 3.54 20.77
N GLU A 332 -13.14 4.08 19.55
CA GLU A 332 -14.02 3.58 18.48
C GLU A 332 -13.52 2.22 17.99
N VAL A 333 -12.20 2.09 17.83
CA VAL A 333 -11.55 0.87 17.33
C VAL A 333 -11.73 -0.32 18.27
N GLU A 334 -11.71 -0.15 19.59
CA GLU A 334 -12.09 -1.21 20.55
C GLU A 334 -13.50 -1.75 20.24
N GLY A 335 -14.50 -0.86 20.15
CA GLY A 335 -15.87 -1.24 19.84
C GLY A 335 -16.05 -1.87 18.45
N LEU A 336 -15.28 -1.44 17.44
CA LEU A 336 -15.30 -2.04 16.10
C LEU A 336 -14.69 -3.44 16.07
N ILE A 337 -13.57 -3.67 16.77
CA ILE A 337 -12.98 -5.00 16.94
C ILE A 337 -13.97 -5.93 17.65
N GLU A 338 -14.66 -5.44 18.67
CA GLU A 338 -15.66 -6.23 19.40
C GLU A 338 -16.84 -6.65 18.54
N ASN A 339 -17.36 -5.76 17.69
CA ASN A 339 -18.44 -6.06 16.73
C ASN A 339 -17.97 -7.02 15.62
N VAL A 340 -16.75 -6.85 15.10
CA VAL A 340 -16.15 -7.74 14.09
C VAL A 340 -15.94 -9.16 14.64
N TRP A 341 -15.50 -9.28 15.90
CA TRP A 341 -15.50 -10.56 16.61
C TRP A 341 -16.91 -11.14 16.73
N ASP A 342 -17.90 -10.37 17.20
CA ASP A 342 -19.26 -10.90 17.38
C ASP A 342 -19.92 -11.34 16.06
N CYS A 343 -19.52 -10.75 14.92
CA CYS A 343 -19.90 -11.18 13.58
C CYS A 343 -19.30 -12.53 13.12
N GLY A 344 -18.36 -13.13 13.86
CA GLY A 344 -17.78 -14.44 13.55
C GLY A 344 -16.59 -14.43 12.57
N VAL A 345 -15.95 -13.28 12.35
CA VAL A 345 -14.81 -13.12 11.42
C VAL A 345 -13.60 -13.98 11.83
N ASP A 346 -12.93 -14.59 10.84
CA ASP A 346 -11.83 -15.54 11.06
C ASP A 346 -10.51 -14.85 11.38
N ALA A 347 -10.21 -13.71 10.76
CA ALA A 347 -8.99 -12.94 11.02
C ALA A 347 -9.16 -11.43 10.80
N VAL A 348 -8.31 -10.63 11.45
CA VAL A 348 -8.16 -9.19 11.16
C VAL A 348 -6.78 -8.90 10.58
N ILE A 349 -6.74 -8.17 9.46
CA ILE A 349 -5.51 -7.75 8.79
C ILE A 349 -5.12 -6.37 9.31
N VAL A 350 -4.14 -6.31 10.22
CA VAL A 350 -3.82 -5.12 11.03
C VAL A 350 -2.53 -4.45 10.57
N GLN A 351 -2.51 -3.11 10.52
CA GLN A 351 -1.27 -2.34 10.35
C GLN A 351 -0.66 -1.95 11.70
N ASP A 352 -1.46 -1.35 12.58
CA ASP A 352 -0.96 -0.69 13.79
C ASP A 352 -0.63 -1.69 14.93
N VAL A 353 0.49 -1.49 15.61
CA VAL A 353 1.00 -2.41 16.65
C VAL A 353 0.15 -2.31 17.92
N GLY A 354 -0.29 -1.10 18.29
CA GLY A 354 -1.21 -0.85 19.40
C GLY A 354 -2.62 -1.39 19.12
N VAL A 355 -3.12 -1.28 17.89
CA VAL A 355 -4.37 -1.96 17.48
C VAL A 355 -4.23 -3.48 17.62
N SER A 356 -3.07 -4.04 17.23
CA SER A 356 -2.81 -5.49 17.43
C SER A 356 -2.82 -5.88 18.92
N ARG A 357 -2.33 -4.99 19.79
CA ARG A 357 -2.39 -5.14 21.26
C ARG A 357 -3.83 -5.15 21.78
N ILE A 358 -4.68 -4.24 21.27
CA ILE A 358 -6.11 -4.16 21.60
C ILE A 358 -6.84 -5.43 21.13
N VAL A 359 -6.61 -5.88 19.89
CA VAL A 359 -7.22 -7.12 19.36
C VAL A 359 -6.90 -8.30 20.27
N ARG A 360 -5.63 -8.49 20.66
CA ARG A 360 -5.23 -9.59 21.55
C ARG A 360 -5.99 -9.58 22.88
N GLU A 361 -6.05 -8.44 23.55
CA GLU A 361 -6.76 -8.30 24.84
C GLU A 361 -8.29 -8.51 24.68
N VAL A 362 -8.91 -7.97 23.62
CA VAL A 362 -10.35 -8.21 23.33
C VAL A 362 -10.62 -9.70 23.07
N VAL A 363 -9.74 -10.38 22.32
CA VAL A 363 -9.84 -11.81 22.01
C VAL A 363 -9.67 -12.67 23.27
N ASP A 364 -8.66 -12.43 24.10
CA ASP A 364 -8.42 -13.19 25.34
C ASP A 364 -9.48 -12.88 26.43
N ARG A 365 -10.09 -11.69 26.40
CA ARG A 365 -11.28 -11.31 27.20
C ARG A 365 -12.52 -12.07 26.74
N LYS A 366 -12.93 -11.94 25.47
CA LYS A 366 -14.15 -12.57 24.93
C LYS A 366 -14.06 -14.09 24.80
N SER A 367 -12.87 -14.69 24.81
CA SER A 367 -12.67 -16.15 24.92
C SER A 367 -12.55 -16.65 26.38
N GLY A 368 -12.67 -15.77 27.38
CA GLY A 368 -12.70 -16.13 28.79
C GLY A 368 -11.34 -16.52 29.40
N ARG A 369 -10.24 -16.45 28.65
CA ARG A 369 -8.89 -16.85 29.11
C ARG A 369 -8.40 -16.03 30.31
N LEU A 370 -8.75 -14.74 30.37
CA LEU A 370 -8.40 -13.84 31.49
C LEU A 370 -9.06 -14.21 32.83
N SER A 371 -10.01 -15.15 32.87
CA SER A 371 -10.78 -15.49 34.09
C SER A 371 -10.03 -16.28 35.17
N ARG A 372 -8.83 -16.81 34.90
CA ARG A 372 -8.06 -17.66 35.85
C ARG A 372 -6.88 -16.96 36.55
N GLY A 373 -6.72 -15.65 36.38
CA GLY A 373 -5.55 -14.87 36.84
C GLY A 373 -5.81 -13.85 37.95
N GLY A 374 -6.71 -14.12 38.91
CA GLY A 374 -7.11 -13.08 39.89
C GLY A 374 -7.68 -13.58 41.21
N GLY A 375 -6.84 -14.15 42.09
CA GLY A 375 -7.26 -14.54 43.44
C GLY A 375 -6.21 -15.26 44.28
N GLY A 376 -5.36 -14.51 44.99
CA GLY A 376 -4.39 -15.06 45.94
C GLY A 376 -3.32 -14.04 46.30
N GLY A 377 -3.29 -13.59 47.56
CA GLY A 377 -2.33 -12.57 48.02
C GLY A 377 -1.57 -13.00 49.27
N GLY A 378 -0.31 -12.57 49.36
CA GLY A 378 0.49 -12.60 50.60
C GLY A 378 1.25 -13.90 50.86
N GLY A 379 2.58 -13.84 50.76
CA GLY A 379 3.49 -14.92 51.16
C GLY A 379 4.85 -14.75 50.48
N GLY A 380 5.92 -14.57 51.26
CA GLY A 380 7.28 -14.39 50.75
C GLY A 380 8.19 -15.59 51.03
N GLY A 381 9.29 -15.68 50.29
CA GLY A 381 10.30 -16.74 50.42
C GLY A 381 10.88 -17.10 49.04
N GLY A 382 12.21 -17.11 48.91
CA GLY A 382 12.88 -17.41 47.64
C GLY A 382 13.22 -18.90 47.49
N GLY A 383 13.38 -19.34 46.24
CA GLY A 383 13.84 -20.68 45.90
C GLY A 383 14.07 -20.82 44.39
N MET A 384 15.08 -21.61 43.98
CA MET A 384 15.42 -21.84 42.57
C MET A 384 14.85 -23.17 42.06
N GLY A 385 14.44 -23.18 40.78
CA GLY A 385 14.44 -24.38 39.93
C GLY A 385 13.09 -25.06 39.67
N GLY A 386 13.05 -25.86 38.60
CA GLY A 386 11.95 -26.79 38.30
C GLY A 386 10.93 -26.33 37.26
N MET A 387 11.31 -26.26 35.97
CA MET A 387 10.36 -26.10 34.88
C MET A 387 9.77 -27.48 34.51
N GLY A 388 8.64 -27.83 35.11
CA GLY A 388 7.96 -29.12 34.94
C GLY A 388 6.73 -29.04 34.03
N THR A 389 6.62 -29.96 33.07
CA THR A 389 5.45 -30.09 32.19
C THR A 389 4.44 -31.09 32.74
N THR A 390 3.19 -30.66 32.90
CA THR A 390 2.05 -31.55 33.22
C THR A 390 0.85 -31.20 32.37
N ASN A 391 0.27 -32.21 31.71
CA ASN A 391 -1.03 -32.09 31.05
C ASN A 391 -2.14 -31.93 32.10
N ASP A 392 -3.08 -31.02 31.85
CA ASP A 392 -4.42 -31.08 32.45
C ASP A 392 -5.45 -31.08 31.31
N ALA A 393 -6.12 -32.22 31.15
CA ALA A 393 -7.25 -32.40 30.24
C ALA A 393 -8.51 -32.71 31.06
N ASN A 394 -9.68 -32.42 30.47
CA ASN A 394 -11.02 -32.64 31.05
C ASN A 394 -11.36 -31.82 32.32
N ASN A 395 -11.97 -30.65 32.14
CA ASN A 395 -13.44 -30.59 32.20
C ASN A 395 -14.04 -29.20 31.92
N GLY A 396 -15.23 -29.21 31.30
CA GLY A 396 -16.29 -28.24 31.57
C GLY A 396 -16.25 -26.89 30.84
N ILE A 397 -17.17 -26.74 29.87
CA ILE A 397 -17.59 -25.50 29.18
C ILE A 397 -16.67 -25.07 28.02
N VAL A 398 -17.24 -25.07 26.80
CA VAL A 398 -16.63 -24.63 25.54
C VAL A 398 -17.53 -23.57 24.92
N ILE A 399 -17.02 -22.34 24.73
CA ILE A 399 -17.76 -21.20 24.14
C ILE A 399 -16.80 -20.36 23.28
N GLY A 400 -17.30 -19.78 22.18
CA GLY A 400 -16.64 -18.67 21.47
C GLY A 400 -15.52 -19.08 20.53
N ARG A 401 -15.85 -19.24 19.23
CA ARG A 401 -15.04 -19.98 18.25
C ARG A 401 -15.25 -19.45 16.81
N GLY A 402 -14.29 -19.66 15.89
CA GLY A 402 -14.44 -19.43 14.43
C GLY A 402 -14.75 -20.72 13.63
N LEU A 403 -14.49 -20.77 12.31
CA LEU A 403 -14.90 -21.87 11.40
C LEU A 403 -14.34 -23.28 11.74
N TYR A 404 -13.31 -23.36 12.59
CA TYR A 404 -12.76 -24.61 13.15
C TYR A 404 -12.68 -24.58 14.68
N GLY A 405 -13.21 -23.51 15.26
CA GLY A 405 -13.06 -23.18 16.66
C GLY A 405 -11.66 -22.78 17.11
N ALA A 406 -10.93 -22.12 16.21
CA ALA A 406 -9.85 -21.21 16.56
C ALA A 406 -10.41 -19.89 17.18
N PRO A 407 -9.59 -19.12 17.92
CA PRO A 407 -9.83 -17.68 18.12
C PRO A 407 -9.63 -16.92 16.80
N MET A 408 -10.21 -15.73 16.68
CA MET A 408 -9.96 -14.81 15.57
C MET A 408 -8.47 -14.48 15.47
N GLU A 409 -7.89 -14.65 14.29
CA GLU A 409 -6.46 -14.47 14.04
C GLU A 409 -6.07 -13.00 13.82
N ILE A 410 -4.78 -12.70 14.01
CA ILE A 410 -4.15 -11.43 13.63
C ILE A 410 -3.23 -11.69 12.44
N HIS A 411 -3.48 -11.02 11.31
CA HIS A 411 -2.62 -11.05 10.13
C HIS A 411 -1.91 -9.71 9.99
N ALA A 412 -0.57 -9.70 9.98
CA ALA A 412 0.21 -8.48 9.83
C ALA A 412 0.13 -7.95 8.39
N SER A 413 -0.35 -6.72 8.23
CA SER A 413 -0.53 -6.07 6.93
C SER A 413 0.79 -5.74 6.24
N THR A 414 0.79 -5.75 4.90
CA THR A 414 1.88 -5.23 4.05
C THR A 414 2.25 -3.77 4.39
N GLN A 415 1.33 -3.01 5.00
CA GLN A 415 1.61 -1.67 5.53
C GLN A 415 2.53 -1.63 6.77
N GLN A 416 2.93 -2.79 7.32
CA GLN A 416 4.02 -2.91 8.31
C GLN A 416 5.41 -2.96 7.66
N THR A 417 5.50 -2.87 6.32
CA THR A 417 6.77 -2.82 5.57
C THR A 417 7.69 -4.05 5.79
N VAL A 418 7.13 -5.25 6.00
CA VAL A 418 7.93 -6.45 6.31
C VAL A 418 8.62 -7.00 5.04
N THR A 419 9.96 -6.98 5.05
CA THR A 419 10.82 -7.37 3.91
C THR A 419 11.86 -8.45 4.22
N CYS A 420 11.93 -8.97 5.45
CA CYS A 420 12.89 -9.99 5.87
C CYS A 420 12.30 -10.94 6.93
N ALA A 421 12.97 -12.07 7.19
CA ALA A 421 12.53 -13.07 8.17
C ALA A 421 12.46 -12.51 9.60
N ASP A 422 13.41 -11.66 10.00
CA ASP A 422 13.38 -10.98 11.31
C ASP A 422 12.18 -10.04 11.46
N GLY A 423 11.70 -9.43 10.37
CA GLY A 423 10.47 -8.63 10.37
C GLY A 423 9.21 -9.50 10.52
N VAL A 424 9.21 -10.71 9.95
CA VAL A 424 8.16 -11.71 10.18
C VAL A 424 8.19 -12.18 11.64
N ALA A 425 9.38 -12.42 12.20
CA ALA A 425 9.56 -12.79 13.60
C ALA A 425 9.17 -11.65 14.57
N PHE A 426 9.41 -10.38 14.22
CA PHE A 426 8.90 -9.23 14.99
C PHE A 426 7.37 -9.25 15.06
N ALA A 427 6.69 -9.37 13.92
CA ALA A 427 5.23 -9.42 13.89
C ALA A 427 4.69 -10.63 14.67
N ALA A 428 5.21 -11.83 14.41
CA ALA A 428 4.80 -13.05 15.12
C ALA A 428 4.91 -12.91 16.64
N ASN A 429 6.07 -12.49 17.15
CA ASN A 429 6.33 -12.42 18.59
C ASN A 429 5.69 -11.20 19.28
N ARG A 430 5.60 -10.05 18.59
CA ARG A 430 5.15 -8.79 19.22
C ARG A 430 3.64 -8.55 19.07
N THR A 431 3.11 -8.71 17.85
CA THR A 431 1.69 -8.50 17.55
C THR A 431 0.86 -9.79 17.63
N ASN A 432 1.48 -10.95 17.91
CA ASN A 432 0.83 -12.27 17.86
C ASN A 432 0.23 -12.57 16.47
N ALA A 433 0.96 -12.18 15.41
CA ALA A 433 0.52 -12.44 14.05
C ALA A 433 0.70 -13.91 13.66
N THR A 434 -0.37 -14.58 13.25
CA THR A 434 -0.32 -15.96 12.70
C THR A 434 0.20 -15.97 11.26
N ARG A 435 -0.05 -14.87 10.53
CA ARG A 435 0.33 -14.64 9.13
C ARG A 435 0.90 -13.25 8.94
N VAL A 436 1.85 -13.11 8.01
CA VAL A 436 2.45 -11.82 7.61
C VAL A 436 2.36 -11.62 6.10
N VAL A 437 1.72 -10.53 5.68
CA VAL A 437 1.65 -10.12 4.27
C VAL A 437 2.90 -9.33 3.93
N LEU A 438 3.74 -9.87 3.05
CA LEU A 438 5.07 -9.32 2.75
C LEU A 438 5.00 -8.03 1.91
N GLY A 439 6.14 -7.35 1.79
CA GLY A 439 6.34 -6.28 0.81
C GLY A 439 6.11 -6.76 -0.64
N ARG A 440 5.57 -5.88 -1.49
CA ARG A 440 5.31 -6.16 -2.92
C ARG A 440 6.56 -5.99 -3.79
N GLU A 441 7.62 -5.48 -3.18
CA GLU A 441 8.89 -5.08 -3.75
C GLU A 441 9.96 -6.20 -3.67
N LEU A 442 9.57 -7.39 -3.18
CA LEU A 442 10.42 -8.56 -3.07
C LEU A 442 10.41 -9.42 -4.34
N SER A 443 11.57 -10.00 -4.64
CA SER A 443 11.78 -11.03 -5.65
C SER A 443 11.45 -12.43 -5.14
N LEU A 444 11.25 -13.37 -6.06
CA LEU A 444 10.92 -14.76 -5.71
C LEU A 444 12.03 -15.43 -4.87
N SER A 445 13.30 -15.09 -5.11
CA SER A 445 14.44 -15.59 -4.33
C SER A 445 14.50 -15.00 -2.91
N GLU A 446 14.14 -13.73 -2.74
CA GLU A 446 14.02 -13.09 -1.41
C GLU A 446 12.84 -13.70 -0.63
N ILE A 447 11.68 -13.88 -1.26
CA ILE A 447 10.51 -14.56 -0.67
C ILE A 447 10.85 -15.99 -0.26
N THR A 448 11.59 -16.73 -1.09
CA THR A 448 12.05 -18.10 -0.79
C THR A 448 12.98 -18.13 0.43
N GLN A 449 13.92 -17.18 0.53
CA GLN A 449 14.79 -17.06 1.70
C GLN A 449 14.00 -16.74 2.99
N ILE A 450 12.99 -15.87 2.91
CA ILE A 450 12.11 -15.59 4.06
C ILE A 450 11.36 -16.86 4.48
N ALA A 451 10.74 -17.56 3.53
CA ALA A 451 9.97 -18.79 3.79
C ALA A 451 10.81 -19.94 4.40
N MET A 452 12.12 -19.98 4.11
CA MET A 452 13.07 -20.94 4.69
C MET A 452 13.48 -20.60 6.13
N ASN A 453 13.31 -19.36 6.59
CA ASN A 453 13.82 -18.85 7.86
C ASN A 453 12.73 -18.37 8.83
N THR A 454 11.46 -18.77 8.62
CA THR A 454 10.37 -18.47 9.57
C THR A 454 9.22 -19.47 9.47
N ASP A 455 8.65 -19.88 10.61
CA ASP A 455 7.51 -20.80 10.68
C ASP A 455 6.14 -20.10 10.51
N THR A 456 6.06 -18.79 10.72
CA THR A 456 4.82 -17.97 10.66
C THR A 456 4.30 -17.85 9.23
N GLU A 457 2.99 -18.01 8.99
CA GLU A 457 2.42 -17.97 7.63
C GLU A 457 2.84 -16.70 6.87
N ILE A 458 3.07 -16.81 5.55
CA ILE A 458 3.42 -15.66 4.70
C ILE A 458 2.47 -15.57 3.52
N GLU A 459 2.18 -14.34 3.14
CA GLU A 459 1.25 -14.02 2.07
C GLU A 459 1.88 -13.06 1.07
N ALA A 460 1.69 -13.34 -0.22
CA ALA A 460 2.19 -12.51 -1.31
C ALA A 460 1.02 -11.91 -2.10
N PHE A 461 1.10 -10.61 -2.40
CA PHE A 461 0.27 -10.03 -3.46
C PHE A 461 0.70 -10.62 -4.81
N VAL A 462 -0.24 -11.16 -5.59
CA VAL A 462 0.05 -11.76 -6.90
C VAL A 462 -0.54 -10.98 -8.07
N HIS A 463 -1.56 -10.14 -7.84
CA HIS A 463 -2.23 -9.43 -8.93
C HIS A 463 -2.77 -8.06 -8.51
N GLY A 464 -2.92 -7.16 -9.48
CA GLY A 464 -3.65 -5.90 -9.34
C GLY A 464 -2.75 -4.68 -9.15
N ALA A 465 -3.24 -3.68 -8.40
CA ALA A 465 -2.60 -2.38 -8.34
C ALA A 465 -1.22 -2.42 -7.67
N LEU A 466 -0.15 -2.23 -8.45
CA LEU A 466 1.21 -2.09 -7.91
C LEU A 466 1.45 -0.65 -7.42
N CYS A 467 1.96 -0.53 -6.20
CA CYS A 467 2.48 0.73 -5.66
C CYS A 467 3.89 0.98 -6.20
N VAL A 468 4.31 2.24 -6.27
CA VAL A 468 5.73 2.57 -6.51
C VAL A 468 6.51 2.64 -5.20
N SER A 469 5.85 3.09 -4.13
CA SER A 469 6.43 3.31 -2.81
C SER A 469 6.16 2.08 -1.93
N TYR A 470 7.13 1.70 -1.10
CA TYR A 470 6.96 0.68 -0.08
C TYR A 470 5.71 0.95 0.77
N SER A 471 4.92 -0.11 1.00
CA SER A 471 3.65 -0.03 1.72
C SER A 471 3.89 0.37 3.18
N GLY A 472 3.16 1.39 3.67
CA GLY A 472 3.42 2.00 4.99
C GLY A 472 4.45 3.14 5.00
N GLN A 473 5.09 3.46 3.86
CA GLN A 473 6.19 4.44 3.76
C GLN A 473 5.91 5.53 2.70
N CYS A 474 4.66 6.01 2.57
CA CYS A 474 4.26 6.94 1.50
C CYS A 474 3.54 8.19 2.04
N PHE A 475 4.28 9.26 2.29
CA PHE A 475 3.77 10.49 2.94
C PHE A 475 3.27 11.56 1.96
N SER A 476 3.41 11.33 0.64
CA SER A 476 3.00 12.24 -0.46
C SER A 476 1.60 12.85 -0.33
N SER A 477 0.62 12.07 0.14
CA SER A 477 -0.78 12.51 0.21
C SER A 477 -1.05 13.39 1.44
N GLU A 478 -0.27 13.21 2.50
CA GLU A 478 -0.38 13.96 3.76
C GLU A 478 0.24 15.35 3.60
N ALA A 479 1.47 15.38 3.08
CA ALA A 479 2.20 16.61 2.81
C ALA A 479 1.40 17.56 1.88
N TRP A 480 0.94 17.09 0.70
CA TRP A 480 0.21 17.93 -0.25
C TRP A 480 -1.25 18.26 0.12
N GLY A 481 -1.89 17.58 1.09
CA GLY A 481 -3.35 17.73 1.20
C GLY A 481 -4.04 17.25 2.47
N GLY A 482 -3.33 16.94 3.55
CA GLY A 482 -3.98 16.54 4.82
C GLY A 482 -4.79 15.24 4.70
N ARG A 483 -4.23 14.26 3.97
CA ARG A 483 -4.83 12.95 3.67
C ARG A 483 -3.76 11.87 3.69
N SER A 484 -3.62 11.14 4.80
CA SER A 484 -2.64 10.07 4.86
C SER A 484 -2.91 8.93 3.87
N ALA A 485 -1.88 8.52 3.12
CA ALA A 485 -1.95 7.32 2.29
C ALA A 485 -1.90 6.05 3.15
N ASN A 486 -1.13 6.06 4.24
CA ASN A 486 -1.07 5.02 5.27
C ASN A 486 -2.45 4.82 5.90
N ARG A 487 -3.22 5.89 6.13
CA ARG A 487 -4.64 5.84 6.57
C ARG A 487 -5.64 5.63 5.42
N GLY A 488 -5.21 5.03 4.31
CA GLY A 488 -6.08 4.62 3.22
C GLY A 488 -6.61 5.75 2.33
N GLN A 489 -6.22 7.01 2.54
CA GLN A 489 -6.75 8.17 1.79
C GLN A 489 -5.92 8.57 0.56
N CYS A 490 -4.99 7.71 0.14
CA CYS A 490 -4.05 7.91 -0.97
C CYS A 490 -4.60 8.75 -2.15
N ALA A 491 -3.83 9.77 -2.53
CA ALA A 491 -4.12 10.70 -3.62
C ALA A 491 -3.70 10.20 -5.01
N GLN A 492 -3.02 9.05 -5.10
CA GLN A 492 -2.35 8.55 -6.32
C GLN A 492 -1.32 9.54 -6.90
N ALA A 493 -0.65 10.28 -6.02
CA ALA A 493 0.49 11.16 -6.26
C ALA A 493 1.46 10.67 -7.36
N CYS A 494 1.92 9.42 -7.26
CA CYS A 494 2.85 8.79 -8.21
C CYS A 494 2.31 8.58 -9.64
N ARG A 495 1.02 8.84 -9.88
CA ARG A 495 0.34 8.74 -11.18
C ARG A 495 0.16 10.12 -11.86
N LEU A 496 0.73 11.18 -11.28
CA LEU A 496 0.85 12.51 -11.89
C LEU A 496 2.05 12.57 -12.87
N PRO A 497 2.08 13.55 -13.80
CA PRO A 497 3.25 13.80 -14.64
C PRO A 497 4.36 14.53 -13.87
N TYR A 498 5.62 14.16 -14.15
CA TYR A 498 6.83 14.78 -13.61
C TYR A 498 7.85 15.01 -14.74
N GLY A 499 8.59 16.12 -14.67
CA GLY A 499 9.79 16.35 -15.47
C GLY A 499 11.04 15.87 -14.76
N LEU A 500 11.96 15.21 -15.45
CA LEU A 500 13.25 14.78 -14.88
C LEU A 500 14.25 15.94 -14.95
N ILE A 501 14.64 16.51 -13.82
CA ILE A 501 15.80 17.39 -13.71
C ILE A 501 17.02 16.51 -13.38
N ALA A 502 18.12 16.67 -14.12
CA ALA A 502 19.39 16.04 -13.77
C ALA A 502 20.55 17.03 -14.00
N ASN A 503 21.28 17.32 -12.93
CA ASN A 503 22.33 18.36 -12.85
C ASN A 503 21.80 19.74 -13.30
N GLY A 504 20.68 20.19 -12.71
CA GLY A 504 20.00 21.46 -13.00
C GLY A 504 19.26 21.53 -14.36
N GLU A 505 19.61 20.70 -15.34
CA GLU A 505 18.94 20.65 -16.63
C GLU A 505 17.68 19.76 -16.61
N LEU A 506 16.54 20.28 -17.08
CA LEU A 506 15.38 19.47 -17.46
C LEU A 506 15.73 18.60 -18.68
N LYS A 507 15.57 17.29 -18.55
CA LYS A 507 15.83 16.31 -19.62
C LYS A 507 14.54 16.00 -20.38
N HIS A 508 14.59 16.18 -21.70
CA HIS A 508 13.51 15.76 -22.59
C HIS A 508 13.57 14.24 -22.79
N LEU A 509 12.57 13.51 -22.31
CA LEU A 509 12.52 12.05 -22.38
C LEU A 509 11.50 11.60 -23.44
N SER A 510 11.92 10.78 -24.38
CA SER A 510 11.05 10.12 -25.37
C SER A 510 11.50 8.68 -25.59
N PHE A 511 10.62 7.85 -26.16
CA PHE A 511 10.94 6.43 -26.41
C PHE A 511 12.08 6.26 -27.42
N ASP A 512 12.10 7.03 -28.51
CA ASP A 512 13.20 7.08 -29.48
C ASP A 512 14.49 7.70 -28.88
N GLY A 513 14.34 8.62 -27.91
CA GLY A 513 15.39 9.53 -27.47
C GLY A 513 16.38 8.97 -26.43
N MET A 514 16.13 7.79 -25.86
CA MET A 514 16.97 7.23 -24.78
C MET A 514 18.41 6.86 -25.20
N GLU A 515 18.73 6.91 -26.49
CA GLU A 515 20.11 6.80 -26.98
C GLU A 515 20.91 8.11 -26.76
N GLY A 516 20.25 9.28 -26.84
CA GLY A 516 20.90 10.59 -26.86
C GLY A 516 21.39 11.11 -25.51
N ILE A 517 21.04 10.44 -24.41
CA ILE A 517 21.38 10.88 -23.04
C ILE A 517 22.85 10.58 -22.70
N MET A 518 23.50 9.64 -23.41
CA MET A 518 24.91 9.28 -23.20
C MET A 518 25.86 9.92 -24.23
N GLY A 519 26.23 11.17 -24.00
CA GLY A 519 27.54 11.71 -24.45
C GLY A 519 27.72 11.99 -25.95
N GLY A 520 26.77 12.65 -26.61
CA GLY A 520 26.97 13.25 -27.95
C GLY A 520 27.31 14.74 -27.89
N ARG A 521 28.28 15.22 -28.70
CA ARG A 521 28.61 16.66 -28.80
C ARG A 521 27.39 17.48 -29.24
N ARG A 522 26.95 18.46 -28.43
CA ARG A 522 26.04 19.52 -28.87
C ARG A 522 26.75 20.34 -29.96
N ASN A 523 26.31 20.23 -31.21
CA ASN A 523 26.71 21.16 -32.26
C ASN A 523 26.07 22.52 -31.98
N HIS A 524 26.87 23.50 -31.56
CA HIS A 524 26.43 24.89 -31.47
C HIS A 524 26.27 25.48 -32.88
N ASN A 525 25.05 25.41 -33.42
CA ASN A 525 24.51 26.39 -34.34
C ASN A 525 23.00 26.50 -34.09
N GLY A 526 22.51 27.73 -34.00
CA GLY A 526 21.11 28.01 -33.66
C GLY A 526 20.16 27.95 -34.85
N ALA A 527 18.88 28.22 -34.55
CA ALA A 527 17.77 28.36 -35.49
C ALA A 527 17.45 27.13 -36.36
N ASN A 528 16.46 26.36 -35.95
CA ASN A 528 15.55 25.74 -36.92
C ASN A 528 14.14 25.60 -36.34
N ASN A 529 13.21 26.44 -36.79
CA ASN A 529 11.78 26.34 -36.47
C ASN A 529 11.14 25.24 -37.34
N ASN A 530 11.29 23.98 -36.93
CA ASN A 530 10.52 22.85 -37.46
C ASN A 530 9.76 22.18 -36.32
N HIS A 531 8.43 22.37 -36.27
CA HIS A 531 7.54 21.47 -35.52
C HIS A 531 7.52 20.12 -36.25
N ASN A 532 8.47 19.24 -35.92
CA ASN A 532 8.53 17.88 -36.44
C ASN A 532 7.71 16.93 -35.56
N ASP A 533 6.53 16.51 -36.04
CA ASP A 533 5.70 15.29 -35.85
C ASP A 533 5.80 14.37 -34.58
N ASN A 534 6.84 14.42 -33.74
CA ASN A 534 7.15 13.47 -32.66
C ASN A 534 6.85 13.98 -31.23
N GLU A 535 6.10 15.08 -31.05
CA GLU A 535 5.63 15.54 -29.72
C GLU A 535 4.72 14.50 -29.01
N ASN A 536 4.23 13.48 -29.73
CA ASN A 536 3.26 12.50 -29.21
C ASN A 536 3.82 11.40 -28.29
N ASP A 537 5.15 11.25 -28.20
CA ASP A 537 5.82 10.10 -27.57
C ASP A 537 6.79 10.50 -26.42
N GLU A 538 6.43 11.57 -25.70
CA GLU A 538 7.15 12.06 -24.50
C GLU A 538 6.83 11.22 -23.24
N ILE A 539 7.85 10.99 -22.40
CA ILE A 539 7.76 10.20 -21.16
C ILE A 539 7.63 11.15 -19.95
N ARG A 540 6.46 11.16 -19.31
CA ARG A 540 6.16 12.06 -18.16
C ARG A 540 5.77 11.33 -16.86
N TYR A 541 5.31 10.09 -16.89
CA TYR A 541 4.76 9.41 -15.71
C TYR A 541 5.85 8.59 -14.97
N LEU A 542 6.89 9.30 -14.52
CA LEU A 542 8.17 8.75 -14.05
C LEU A 542 8.08 7.87 -12.78
N LEU A 543 6.94 7.87 -12.08
CA LEU A 543 6.68 7.08 -10.88
C LEU A 543 5.46 6.14 -11.02
N SER A 544 4.99 5.89 -12.26
CA SER A 544 3.75 5.15 -12.54
C SER A 544 4.05 3.73 -13.05
N PRO A 545 4.15 2.70 -12.18
CA PRO A 545 4.42 1.32 -12.61
C PRO A 545 3.25 0.67 -13.32
N GLN A 546 3.54 -0.34 -14.14
CA GLN A 546 2.55 -1.28 -14.66
C GLN A 546 1.84 -2.05 -13.52
N ASP A 547 0.69 -2.68 -13.80
CA ASP A 547 -0.04 -3.46 -12.79
C ASP A 547 0.54 -4.87 -12.59
N LEU A 548 0.46 -5.39 -11.37
CA LEU A 548 1.06 -6.67 -10.99
C LEU A 548 0.28 -7.83 -11.61
N CYS A 549 1.01 -8.81 -12.16
CA CYS A 549 0.51 -10.10 -12.61
C CYS A 549 1.59 -11.17 -12.45
N GLY A 550 1.51 -11.92 -11.35
CA GLY A 550 2.36 -13.06 -11.03
C GLY A 550 1.80 -14.42 -11.46
N LEU A 551 0.90 -14.51 -12.46
CA LEU A 551 0.40 -15.81 -12.97
C LEU A 551 1.58 -16.72 -13.35
N ASP A 552 2.53 -16.17 -14.09
CA ASP A 552 3.75 -16.82 -14.56
C ASP A 552 4.72 -17.20 -13.40
N GLN A 553 4.43 -16.76 -12.17
CA GLN A 553 5.24 -16.95 -10.96
C GLN A 553 4.56 -17.85 -9.91
N VAL A 554 3.31 -18.31 -10.15
CA VAL A 554 2.56 -19.15 -9.20
C VAL A 554 3.32 -20.43 -8.86
N GLU A 555 3.98 -21.08 -9.83
CA GLU A 555 4.80 -22.27 -9.54
C GLU A 555 5.95 -21.96 -8.58
N GLY A 556 6.62 -20.82 -8.75
CA GLY A 556 7.66 -20.36 -7.83
C GLY A 556 7.13 -20.14 -6.42
N LEU A 557 6.02 -19.41 -6.28
CA LEU A 557 5.43 -19.06 -4.99
C LEU A 557 4.90 -20.29 -4.22
N VAL A 558 4.28 -21.25 -4.92
CA VAL A 558 3.91 -22.56 -4.36
C VAL A 558 5.16 -23.31 -3.89
N ARG A 559 6.21 -23.39 -4.72
CA ARG A 559 7.44 -24.11 -4.38
C ARG A 559 8.31 -23.45 -3.30
N ALA A 560 8.10 -22.15 -3.06
CA ALA A 560 8.70 -21.41 -1.95
C ALA A 560 8.02 -21.70 -0.60
N GLY A 561 6.75 -22.15 -0.59
CA GLY A 561 5.97 -22.35 0.63
C GLY A 561 5.22 -21.09 1.10
N VAL A 562 4.83 -20.22 0.17
CA VAL A 562 3.90 -19.11 0.45
C VAL A 562 2.54 -19.70 0.84
N SER A 563 1.97 -19.27 1.97
CA SER A 563 0.74 -19.83 2.54
C SER A 563 -0.53 -19.30 1.86
N CYS A 564 -0.49 -18.06 1.33
CA CYS A 564 -1.64 -17.40 0.69
C CYS A 564 -1.22 -16.50 -0.47
N LEU A 565 -1.96 -16.55 -1.58
CA LEU A 565 -1.82 -15.68 -2.75
C LEU A 565 -2.97 -14.66 -2.77
N LYS A 566 -2.65 -13.36 -2.68
CA LYS A 566 -3.64 -12.28 -2.54
C LYS A 566 -3.84 -11.47 -3.82
N ILE A 567 -5.10 -11.23 -4.19
CA ILE A 567 -5.47 -10.34 -5.31
C ILE A 567 -5.79 -8.93 -4.79
N GLU A 568 -5.16 -7.88 -5.34
CA GLU A 568 -5.50 -6.49 -5.04
C GLU A 568 -6.67 -6.00 -5.92
N GLY A 569 -7.67 -5.37 -5.29
CA GLY A 569 -8.88 -4.93 -5.99
C GLY A 569 -9.74 -3.98 -5.18
N ARG A 570 -9.15 -2.91 -4.62
CA ARG A 570 -9.86 -1.92 -3.78
C ARG A 570 -11.16 -1.38 -4.40
N LEU A 571 -11.11 -0.96 -5.67
CA LEU A 571 -12.21 -0.30 -6.40
C LEU A 571 -12.48 -1.06 -7.69
N LYS A 572 -12.97 -2.29 -7.57
CA LYS A 572 -13.15 -3.23 -8.67
C LYS A 572 -14.55 -3.83 -8.67
N ASP A 573 -15.09 -4.00 -9.87
CA ASP A 573 -16.38 -4.64 -10.13
C ASP A 573 -16.31 -6.17 -9.97
N ALA A 574 -17.48 -6.80 -10.01
CA ALA A 574 -17.61 -8.25 -9.88
C ALA A 574 -16.92 -9.00 -11.04
N SER A 575 -16.93 -8.45 -12.27
CA SER A 575 -16.28 -9.03 -13.45
C SER A 575 -14.76 -9.15 -13.28
N TYR A 576 -14.11 -8.11 -12.74
CA TYR A 576 -12.68 -8.16 -12.39
C TYR A 576 -12.39 -9.19 -11.30
N VAL A 577 -13.22 -9.25 -10.26
CA VAL A 577 -13.04 -10.22 -9.17
C VAL A 577 -13.22 -11.65 -9.66
N ALA A 578 -14.24 -11.91 -10.49
CA ALA A 578 -14.45 -13.20 -11.14
C ALA A 578 -13.26 -13.61 -12.01
N ALA A 579 -12.88 -12.76 -12.97
CA ALA A 579 -11.79 -13.02 -13.92
C ALA A 579 -10.46 -13.32 -13.21
N THR A 580 -10.09 -12.50 -12.24
CA THR A 580 -8.82 -12.64 -11.53
C THR A 580 -8.82 -13.85 -10.60
N THR A 581 -9.89 -14.07 -9.81
CA THR A 581 -10.01 -15.26 -8.97
C THR A 581 -9.92 -16.54 -9.83
N ARG A 582 -10.67 -16.58 -10.94
CA ARG A 582 -10.71 -17.71 -11.87
C ARG A 582 -9.32 -18.05 -12.43
N ALA A 583 -8.59 -17.04 -12.92
CA ALA A 583 -7.26 -17.23 -13.51
C ALA A 583 -6.23 -17.76 -12.49
N TYR A 584 -6.22 -17.23 -11.26
CA TYR A 584 -5.29 -17.70 -10.23
C TYR A 584 -5.68 -19.06 -9.67
N ARG A 585 -6.98 -19.38 -9.54
CA ARG A 585 -7.45 -20.72 -9.17
C ARG A 585 -6.97 -21.78 -10.18
N GLN A 586 -7.17 -21.51 -11.47
CA GLN A 586 -6.70 -22.35 -12.57
C GLN A 586 -5.18 -22.56 -12.53
N ALA A 587 -4.40 -21.51 -12.25
CA ALA A 587 -2.95 -21.62 -12.10
C ALA A 587 -2.51 -22.42 -10.86
N ILE A 588 -3.12 -22.18 -9.69
CA ILE A 588 -2.77 -22.89 -8.44
C ILE A 588 -3.06 -24.38 -8.55
N ASP A 589 -4.22 -24.77 -9.11
CA ASP A 589 -4.57 -26.19 -9.23
C ASP A 589 -3.68 -26.91 -10.25
N ALA A 590 -3.40 -26.31 -11.41
CA ALA A 590 -2.49 -26.90 -12.40
C ALA A 590 -1.06 -27.10 -11.83
N VAL A 591 -0.56 -26.12 -11.08
CA VAL A 591 0.74 -26.20 -10.39
C VAL A 591 0.72 -27.26 -9.29
N TRP A 592 -0.36 -27.36 -8.51
CA TRP A 592 -0.45 -28.31 -7.42
C TRP A 592 -0.57 -29.75 -7.90
N ASP A 593 -1.33 -30.00 -8.97
CA ASP A 593 -1.33 -31.28 -9.69
C ASP A 593 0.08 -31.65 -10.17
N LYS A 594 0.85 -30.64 -10.61
CA LYS A 594 2.31 -30.65 -10.78
C LYS A 594 3.02 -31.34 -9.60
N VAL A 595 2.94 -30.70 -8.44
CA VAL A 595 3.62 -31.08 -7.19
C VAL A 595 3.17 -32.46 -6.66
N LEU A 596 1.89 -32.82 -6.78
CA LEU A 596 1.40 -34.14 -6.35
C LEU A 596 1.95 -35.28 -7.22
N LYS A 597 2.03 -35.08 -8.54
CA LYS A 597 2.56 -36.07 -9.48
C LYS A 597 4.06 -36.29 -9.26
N GLU A 598 4.81 -35.22 -8.99
CA GLU A 598 6.24 -35.27 -8.65
C GLU A 598 6.56 -36.03 -7.35
N ARG A 599 5.57 -36.23 -6.47
CA ARG A 599 5.72 -36.92 -5.17
C ARG A 599 5.21 -38.35 -5.13
N GLY A 600 4.33 -38.73 -6.06
CA GLY A 600 3.56 -39.97 -5.98
C GLY A 600 2.26 -39.89 -5.15
N ASP A 601 2.02 -38.76 -4.46
CA ASP A 601 0.84 -38.52 -3.60
C ASP A 601 -0.49 -38.37 -4.37
N TYR A 602 -0.48 -38.53 -5.69
CA TYR A 602 -1.62 -38.26 -6.59
C TYR A 602 -2.86 -39.14 -6.30
N HIS A 603 -2.69 -40.30 -5.65
CA HIS A 603 -3.80 -41.19 -5.28
C HIS A 603 -4.43 -40.91 -3.91
N SER A 604 -3.86 -39.99 -3.11
CA SER A 604 -4.27 -39.70 -1.73
C SER A 604 -4.99 -38.36 -1.53
N THR A 605 -5.28 -37.61 -2.59
CA THR A 605 -5.93 -36.29 -2.50
C THR A 605 -7.45 -36.41 -2.73
N PRO A 606 -8.32 -35.84 -1.88
CA PRO A 606 -9.77 -35.80 -2.15
C PRO A 606 -10.08 -34.98 -3.41
N PRO A 607 -11.16 -35.27 -4.15
CA PRO A 607 -11.49 -34.59 -5.39
C PRO A 607 -11.74 -33.11 -5.15
N ARG A 608 -10.89 -32.25 -5.72
CA ARG A 608 -11.09 -30.79 -5.68
C ARG A 608 -12.33 -30.40 -6.45
N ARG A 609 -12.89 -29.24 -6.09
CA ARG A 609 -13.94 -28.56 -6.85
C ARG A 609 -13.38 -28.19 -8.22
N ILE A 610 -13.57 -29.05 -9.22
CA ILE A 610 -13.18 -28.78 -10.62
C ILE A 610 -14.10 -27.66 -11.14
N LEU A 611 -13.64 -26.43 -10.97
CA LEU A 611 -14.47 -25.25 -11.21
C LEU A 611 -14.68 -24.93 -12.69
N SER A 612 -13.86 -25.46 -13.59
CA SER A 612 -13.74 -24.96 -14.97
C SER A 612 -14.13 -25.99 -16.01
N SER A 613 -15.16 -25.69 -16.79
CA SER A 613 -15.22 -26.13 -18.19
C SER A 613 -14.16 -25.37 -19.02
N PRO A 614 -13.78 -25.86 -20.22
CA PRO A 614 -12.87 -25.14 -21.11
C PRO A 614 -13.36 -23.76 -21.55
N GLU A 615 -14.68 -23.53 -21.55
CA GLU A 615 -15.30 -22.26 -21.92
C GLU A 615 -15.19 -21.18 -20.82
N GLU A 616 -14.88 -21.59 -19.59
CA GLU A 616 -14.67 -20.74 -18.42
C GLU A 616 -13.17 -20.48 -18.13
N ALA A 617 -12.29 -20.81 -19.07
CA ALA A 617 -10.88 -20.46 -19.02
C ALA A 617 -10.66 -18.93 -19.05
N VAL A 618 -9.76 -18.44 -18.19
CA VAL A 618 -9.35 -17.03 -18.18
C VAL A 618 -7.85 -16.95 -18.42
N SER A 619 -7.47 -16.40 -19.57
CA SER A 619 -6.08 -16.21 -19.96
C SER A 619 -5.52 -14.89 -19.42
N ARG A 620 -4.19 -14.75 -19.44
CA ARG A 620 -3.49 -13.48 -19.20
C ARG A 620 -3.99 -12.36 -20.13
N SER A 621 -4.34 -12.67 -21.37
CA SER A 621 -4.87 -11.70 -22.35
C SER A 621 -6.26 -11.18 -21.95
N ASP A 622 -7.12 -12.05 -21.41
CA ASP A 622 -8.42 -11.63 -20.87
C ASP A 622 -8.22 -10.65 -19.71
N LEU A 623 -7.27 -10.90 -18.79
CA LEU A 623 -6.98 -9.97 -17.69
C LEU A 623 -6.52 -8.59 -18.19
N THR A 624 -5.70 -8.52 -19.25
CA THR A 624 -5.31 -7.26 -19.90
C THR A 624 -6.51 -6.48 -20.43
N HIS A 625 -7.50 -7.17 -21.00
CA HIS A 625 -8.75 -6.57 -21.50
C HIS A 625 -9.76 -6.21 -20.40
N VAL A 626 -9.70 -6.84 -19.23
CA VAL A 626 -10.51 -6.45 -18.07
C VAL A 626 -9.89 -5.25 -17.35
N PHE A 627 -8.61 -5.35 -16.93
CA PHE A 627 -7.86 -4.20 -16.43
C PHE A 627 -6.34 -4.44 -16.31
N ALA A 628 -5.59 -3.57 -16.98
CA ALA A 628 -4.13 -3.40 -16.84
C ALA A 628 -3.75 -1.93 -17.09
N ARG A 629 -2.61 -1.43 -16.58
CA ARG A 629 -2.21 -0.01 -16.71
C ARG A 629 -0.75 0.15 -17.09
N GLY A 630 -0.40 1.33 -17.61
CA GLY A 630 1.00 1.66 -17.92
C GLY A 630 1.50 1.10 -19.25
N GLN A 631 0.57 0.78 -20.16
CA GLN A 631 0.87 0.29 -21.50
C GLN A 631 1.75 1.24 -22.32
N ASP A 632 2.52 0.64 -23.23
CA ASP A 632 2.98 1.25 -24.48
C ASP A 632 2.78 0.25 -25.64
N GLU A 633 3.23 0.57 -26.85
CA GLU A 633 3.01 -0.27 -28.04
C GLU A 633 3.58 -1.70 -27.91
N ASN A 634 4.58 -1.91 -27.02
CA ASN A 634 5.28 -3.17 -26.80
C ASN A 634 4.88 -3.91 -25.50
N TYR A 635 4.12 -3.28 -24.59
CA TYR A 635 3.82 -3.84 -23.26
C TYR A 635 2.32 -3.77 -22.89
N ASP A 636 1.79 -4.90 -22.42
CA ASP A 636 0.36 -5.14 -22.12
C ASP A 636 -0.16 -4.40 -20.87
N GLY A 637 0.71 -3.82 -20.05
CA GLY A 637 0.36 -3.17 -18.78
C GLY A 637 0.33 -4.13 -17.59
N LEU A 638 0.73 -5.39 -17.79
CA LEU A 638 0.85 -6.42 -16.75
C LEU A 638 2.33 -6.79 -16.56
N THR A 639 2.85 -6.60 -15.36
CA THR A 639 4.25 -6.92 -15.01
C THR A 639 4.30 -7.97 -13.91
N PRO A 640 5.30 -8.87 -13.88
CA PRO A 640 5.62 -9.67 -12.69
C PRO A 640 6.13 -8.80 -11.51
N GLY A 641 6.16 -7.47 -11.67
CA GLY A 641 6.53 -6.52 -10.63
C GLY A 641 7.99 -6.67 -10.28
N PHE A 642 8.26 -7.13 -9.06
CA PHE A 642 9.60 -7.34 -8.52
C PHE A 642 9.99 -8.82 -8.42
N PHE A 643 9.11 -9.77 -8.78
CA PHE A 643 9.40 -11.22 -8.68
C PHE A 643 10.67 -11.63 -9.46
N GLU A 644 10.93 -10.99 -10.60
CA GLU A 644 12.13 -11.17 -11.45
C GLU A 644 13.35 -10.31 -11.03
N GLY A 645 13.30 -9.68 -9.85
CA GLY A 645 14.22 -8.62 -9.40
C GLY A 645 13.76 -7.21 -9.82
N PRO A 646 14.58 -6.16 -9.55
CA PRO A 646 14.13 -4.76 -9.68
C PRO A 646 13.82 -4.28 -11.11
N ARG A 647 14.36 -4.96 -12.13
CA ARG A 647 14.05 -4.88 -13.59
C ARG A 647 13.62 -3.49 -14.05
N HIS A 648 14.39 -2.45 -13.70
CA HIS A 648 13.89 -1.08 -13.69
C HIS A 648 13.35 -0.60 -15.04
N GLN A 649 13.92 -1.08 -16.16
CA GLN A 649 13.52 -0.74 -17.54
C GLN A 649 12.12 -1.26 -17.92
N ARG A 650 11.65 -2.35 -17.31
CA ARG A 650 10.33 -2.96 -17.56
C ARG A 650 9.24 -2.34 -16.69
N LEU A 651 9.55 -2.04 -15.43
CA LEU A 651 8.56 -1.69 -14.40
C LEU A 651 7.77 -0.39 -14.70
N VAL A 652 8.47 0.70 -15.01
CA VAL A 652 7.87 2.02 -15.28
C VAL A 652 8.12 2.42 -16.74
N ARG A 653 7.06 2.37 -17.55
CA ARG A 653 7.10 2.75 -18.96
C ARG A 653 6.97 4.26 -19.14
N GLY A 654 6.10 4.90 -18.37
CA GLY A 654 6.01 6.35 -18.22
C GLY A 654 5.17 7.10 -19.28
N ARG A 655 4.49 6.38 -20.20
CA ARG A 655 3.59 6.97 -21.21
C ARG A 655 2.28 7.48 -20.61
N SER A 656 1.56 6.64 -19.86
CA SER A 656 0.22 6.94 -19.35
C SER A 656 -0.05 6.19 -18.04
N PRO A 657 -0.78 6.76 -17.07
CA PRO A 657 -1.15 6.10 -15.81
C PRO A 657 -2.50 5.37 -15.89
N ARG A 658 -3.23 5.51 -17.01
CA ARG A 658 -4.58 4.99 -17.23
C ARG A 658 -4.53 3.57 -17.81
N HIS A 659 -5.68 2.91 -17.86
CA HIS A 659 -5.86 1.63 -18.54
C HIS A 659 -6.07 1.88 -20.04
N ARG A 660 -5.31 1.18 -20.89
CA ARG A 660 -5.43 1.28 -22.36
C ARG A 660 -5.76 -0.04 -23.08
N GLY A 661 -5.74 -1.18 -22.39
CA GLY A 661 -5.95 -2.49 -23.02
C GLY A 661 -4.87 -2.80 -24.06
N MET A 662 -5.23 -3.39 -25.20
CA MET A 662 -4.25 -3.80 -26.22
C MET A 662 -3.98 -2.69 -27.25
N HIS A 663 -2.71 -2.42 -27.57
CA HIS A 663 -2.35 -1.54 -28.68
C HIS A 663 -2.71 -2.20 -30.03
N VAL A 664 -3.41 -1.46 -30.90
CA VAL A 664 -3.91 -1.94 -32.19
C VAL A 664 -3.08 -1.43 -33.37
N GLY A 665 -2.60 -0.19 -33.30
CA GLY A 665 -1.98 0.49 -34.43
C GLY A 665 -1.95 2.00 -34.30
N ARG A 666 -1.39 2.69 -35.30
CA ARG A 666 -1.30 4.17 -35.33
C ARG A 666 -2.18 4.78 -36.44
N VAL A 667 -2.73 5.96 -36.18
CA VAL A 667 -3.62 6.71 -37.10
C VAL A 667 -2.87 7.15 -38.35
N VAL A 668 -3.37 6.77 -39.53
CA VAL A 668 -2.87 7.20 -40.84
C VAL A 668 -3.61 8.45 -41.33
N SER A 669 -4.92 8.48 -41.14
CA SER A 669 -5.78 9.64 -41.41
C SER A 669 -7.07 9.58 -40.60
N SER A 670 -7.71 10.73 -40.38
CA SER A 670 -9.08 10.82 -39.89
C SER A 670 -9.90 11.74 -40.79
N ASN A 671 -11.17 11.41 -41.03
CA ASN A 671 -12.02 12.16 -41.95
C ASN A 671 -13.51 11.84 -41.70
N GLY A 672 -14.34 12.86 -41.47
CA GLY A 672 -15.81 12.75 -41.52
C GLY A 672 -16.45 11.53 -40.83
N GLY A 673 -16.13 11.30 -39.55
CA GLY A 673 -16.69 10.17 -38.77
C GLY A 673 -15.97 8.82 -38.97
N ALA A 674 -14.86 8.79 -39.72
CA ALA A 674 -14.02 7.61 -39.90
C ALA A 674 -12.55 7.86 -39.49
N LEU A 675 -11.94 6.83 -38.90
CA LEU A 675 -10.53 6.79 -38.52
C LEU A 675 -9.84 5.64 -39.25
N ALA A 676 -8.81 5.94 -40.06
CA ALA A 676 -8.00 4.95 -40.75
C ALA A 676 -6.72 4.67 -39.95
N ILE A 677 -6.54 3.42 -39.54
CA ILE A 677 -5.49 2.94 -38.64
C ILE A 677 -4.58 2.00 -39.44
N ARG A 678 -3.25 2.19 -39.39
CA ARG A 678 -2.30 1.13 -39.77
C ARG A 678 -2.17 0.22 -38.55
N LEU A 679 -2.46 -1.07 -38.73
CA LEU A 679 -2.33 -2.06 -37.67
C LEU A 679 -0.85 -2.29 -37.32
N ASP A 680 -0.57 -2.72 -36.10
CA ASP A 680 0.77 -3.18 -35.72
C ASP A 680 1.16 -4.44 -36.50
N ASP A 681 2.45 -4.61 -36.81
CA ASP A 681 3.00 -5.76 -37.55
C ASP A 681 2.81 -7.12 -36.82
N LYS A 682 2.38 -7.10 -35.55
CA LYS A 682 2.00 -8.28 -34.76
C LYS A 682 0.63 -8.87 -35.13
N TYR A 683 -0.16 -8.17 -35.93
CA TYR A 683 -1.43 -8.65 -36.48
C TYR A 683 -1.22 -9.13 -37.92
N THR A 684 -1.57 -10.38 -38.18
CA THR A 684 -1.49 -11.00 -39.51
C THR A 684 -2.60 -10.49 -40.43
N ALA A 685 -2.60 -10.92 -41.70
CA ALA A 685 -3.68 -10.63 -42.64
C ALA A 685 -5.00 -11.37 -42.31
N GLU A 686 -4.97 -12.35 -41.40
CA GLU A 686 -6.13 -13.14 -40.95
C GLU A 686 -6.69 -12.65 -39.60
N ASP A 687 -5.92 -11.85 -38.85
CA ASP A 687 -6.32 -11.28 -37.57
C ASP A 687 -7.37 -10.18 -37.72
N ILE A 688 -8.41 -10.26 -36.89
CA ILE A 688 -9.47 -9.24 -36.77
C ILE A 688 -9.35 -8.57 -35.39
N PRO A 689 -8.37 -7.66 -35.18
CA PRO A 689 -8.14 -7.05 -33.87
C PRO A 689 -9.31 -6.22 -33.32
N LEU A 690 -10.21 -5.74 -34.18
CA LEU A 690 -11.36 -4.90 -33.84
C LEU A 690 -12.64 -5.43 -34.49
N LYS A 691 -13.68 -5.65 -33.68
CA LYS A 691 -15.05 -5.96 -34.12
C LYS A 691 -16.03 -4.87 -33.68
N ARG A 692 -17.24 -4.87 -34.25
CA ARG A 692 -18.31 -3.97 -33.80
C ARG A 692 -18.62 -4.24 -32.32
N GLY A 693 -18.80 -3.18 -31.54
CA GLY A 693 -19.01 -3.23 -30.08
C GLY A 693 -17.74 -3.13 -29.24
N ASP A 694 -16.55 -3.33 -29.80
CA ASP A 694 -15.29 -3.17 -29.06
C ASP A 694 -15.05 -1.71 -28.64
N GLY A 695 -14.57 -1.50 -27.41
CA GLY A 695 -14.24 -0.17 -26.91
C GLY A 695 -12.85 0.25 -27.36
N VAL A 696 -12.77 1.35 -28.11
CA VAL A 696 -11.52 1.92 -28.63
C VAL A 696 -11.25 3.30 -28.04
N VAL A 697 -9.98 3.58 -27.74
CA VAL A 697 -9.47 4.92 -27.38
C VAL A 697 -8.34 5.33 -28.34
N VAL A 698 -8.28 6.61 -28.67
CA VAL A 698 -7.19 7.23 -29.44
C VAL A 698 -6.32 8.07 -28.49
N ASP A 699 -5.02 7.77 -28.45
CA ASP A 699 -4.04 8.48 -27.64
C ASP A 699 -3.24 9.48 -28.50
N ARG A 700 -3.38 10.76 -28.15
CA ARG A 700 -2.82 11.91 -28.88
C ARG A 700 -1.55 12.48 -28.23
N GLY A 701 -0.81 11.66 -27.47
CA GLY A 701 0.35 12.10 -26.68
C GLY A 701 0.03 13.07 -25.52
N MET A 702 -1.25 13.40 -25.30
CA MET A 702 -1.72 14.32 -24.27
C MET A 702 -2.58 13.61 -23.22
N PRO A 703 -2.05 12.65 -22.45
CA PRO A 703 -2.81 11.87 -21.46
C PRO A 703 -3.37 12.70 -20.28
N GLN A 704 -2.96 13.95 -20.13
CA GLN A 704 -3.58 14.93 -19.23
C GLN A 704 -4.94 15.44 -19.74
N GLU A 705 -5.18 15.43 -21.06
CA GLU A 705 -6.50 15.76 -21.62
C GLU A 705 -7.52 14.64 -21.36
N LYS A 706 -8.79 14.92 -21.67
CA LYS A 706 -9.84 13.91 -21.75
C LYS A 706 -9.63 13.06 -23.00
N GLU A 707 -9.50 11.76 -22.81
CA GLU A 707 -9.29 10.81 -23.90
C GLU A 707 -10.51 10.72 -24.81
N LEU A 708 -10.23 10.55 -26.11
CA LEU A 708 -11.23 10.41 -27.15
C LEU A 708 -11.39 8.94 -27.51
N GLY A 709 -12.57 8.39 -27.27
CA GLY A 709 -12.86 6.98 -27.46
C GLY A 709 -14.36 6.66 -27.50
N GLY A 710 -14.68 5.39 -27.67
CA GLY A 710 -16.04 4.85 -27.66
C GLY A 710 -16.14 3.47 -28.30
N PRO A 711 -17.33 2.85 -28.28
CA PRO A 711 -17.58 1.59 -28.97
C PRO A 711 -17.51 1.76 -30.50
N VAL A 712 -16.84 0.82 -31.18
CA VAL A 712 -16.76 0.74 -32.64
C VAL A 712 -18.14 0.38 -33.21
N TYR A 713 -18.70 1.26 -34.04
CA TYR A 713 -19.99 1.06 -34.70
C TYR A 713 -19.84 0.29 -36.02
N ASP A 714 -18.79 0.59 -36.78
CA ASP A 714 -18.44 -0.13 -38.01
C ASP A 714 -16.92 -0.25 -38.15
N VAL A 715 -16.45 -1.32 -38.79
CA VAL A 715 -15.03 -1.59 -39.04
C VAL A 715 -14.87 -2.27 -40.40
N GLN A 716 -13.90 -1.80 -41.19
CA GLN A 716 -13.62 -2.29 -42.54
C GLN A 716 -12.11 -2.48 -42.72
N TYR A 717 -11.70 -3.66 -43.19
CA TYR A 717 -10.29 -4.03 -43.31
C TYR A 717 -9.80 -3.92 -44.77
N HIS A 718 -8.62 -3.32 -44.97
CA HIS A 718 -8.02 -3.18 -46.29
C HIS A 718 -6.49 -3.03 -46.21
N GLN A 719 -5.73 -3.98 -46.76
CA GLN A 719 -4.27 -3.91 -46.92
C GLN A 719 -3.52 -3.48 -45.63
N GLY A 720 -3.65 -4.25 -44.54
CA GLY A 720 -2.99 -3.97 -43.25
C GLY A 720 -3.53 -2.74 -42.50
N LYS A 721 -4.71 -2.24 -42.90
CA LYS A 721 -5.38 -1.11 -42.24
C LYS A 721 -6.79 -1.50 -41.81
N ALA A 722 -7.21 -0.96 -40.67
CA ALA A 722 -8.61 -0.93 -40.24
C ALA A 722 -9.16 0.49 -40.38
N ILE A 723 -10.35 0.62 -40.98
CA ILE A 723 -11.12 1.86 -41.03
C ILE A 723 -12.29 1.69 -40.07
N ILE A 724 -12.28 2.39 -38.94
CA ILE A 724 -13.37 2.34 -37.95
C ILE A 724 -14.27 3.58 -38.02
N ARG A 725 -15.52 3.42 -37.59
CA ARG A 725 -16.51 4.48 -37.40
C ARG A 725 -17.14 4.38 -36.01
N PHE A 726 -17.54 5.51 -35.45
CA PHE A 726 -18.22 5.60 -34.15
C PHE A 726 -19.71 5.92 -34.32
N GLY A 727 -20.51 5.69 -33.26
CA GLY A 727 -21.92 6.09 -33.22
C GLY A 727 -22.10 7.61 -33.15
N ARG A 728 -23.26 8.13 -33.60
CA ARG A 728 -23.54 9.58 -33.64
C ARG A 728 -23.42 10.26 -32.27
N ASP A 729 -23.76 9.56 -31.20
CA ASP A 729 -23.66 10.05 -29.82
C ASP A 729 -22.21 10.18 -29.35
N VAL A 730 -21.34 9.25 -29.76
CA VAL A 730 -19.89 9.32 -29.53
C VAL A 730 -19.32 10.52 -30.31
N GLU A 731 -19.68 10.68 -31.58
CA GLU A 731 -19.26 11.87 -32.35
C GLU A 731 -19.75 13.19 -31.73
N ARG A 732 -20.98 13.22 -31.19
CA ARG A 732 -21.50 14.41 -30.50
C ARG A 732 -20.67 14.70 -29.24
N GLN A 733 -20.41 13.69 -28.42
CA GLN A 733 -19.53 13.84 -27.26
C GLN A 733 -18.13 14.34 -27.66
N TRP A 734 -17.52 13.83 -28.74
CA TRP A 734 -16.21 14.33 -29.17
C TRP A 734 -16.29 15.79 -29.65
N LYS A 735 -17.34 16.20 -30.36
CA LYS A 735 -17.61 17.61 -30.75
C LYS A 735 -17.79 18.54 -29.53
N GLU A 736 -18.41 18.05 -28.46
CA GLU A 736 -18.64 18.78 -27.21
C GLU A 736 -17.37 18.89 -26.35
N ASN A 737 -16.52 17.86 -26.34
CA ASN A 737 -15.30 17.82 -25.54
C ASN A 737 -14.07 18.43 -26.25
N ASP A 738 -14.03 18.48 -27.58
CA ASP A 738 -12.92 19.07 -28.34
C ASP A 738 -13.39 19.77 -29.64
N GLN A 739 -13.27 21.09 -29.66
CA GLN A 739 -13.66 21.92 -30.81
C GLN A 739 -12.80 21.66 -32.06
N ARG A 740 -11.61 21.04 -31.93
CA ARG A 740 -10.75 20.64 -33.06
C ARG A 740 -11.38 19.50 -33.89
N PHE A 741 -12.28 18.71 -33.30
CA PHE A 741 -12.89 17.53 -33.93
C PHE A 741 -13.72 17.84 -35.18
N SER A 742 -14.16 19.08 -35.39
CA SER A 742 -14.91 19.47 -36.59
C SER A 742 -14.10 19.44 -37.89
N SER A 743 -12.76 19.40 -37.82
CA SER A 743 -11.89 19.30 -38.99
C SER A 743 -11.02 18.03 -39.00
N ILE A 744 -10.51 17.58 -37.85
CA ILE A 744 -9.65 16.40 -37.72
C ILE A 744 -10.04 15.65 -36.43
N MET A 745 -10.40 14.36 -36.53
CA MET A 745 -10.83 13.59 -35.35
C MET A 745 -9.65 13.27 -34.42
N ALA A 746 -8.50 12.92 -35.01
CA ALA A 746 -7.23 12.69 -34.33
C ALA A 746 -6.04 12.98 -35.27
N PRO A 747 -4.92 13.50 -34.75
CA PRO A 747 -3.68 13.65 -35.51
C PRO A 747 -3.19 12.33 -36.10
N LYS A 748 -2.57 12.41 -37.28
CA LYS A 748 -1.75 11.31 -37.85
C LYS A 748 -0.65 10.95 -36.85
N GLY A 749 -0.34 9.66 -36.71
CA GLY A 749 0.65 9.14 -35.76
C GLY A 749 0.10 8.82 -34.36
N SER A 750 -1.08 9.32 -33.99
CA SER A 750 -1.77 8.98 -32.72
C SER A 750 -1.90 7.47 -32.55
N HIS A 751 -1.67 6.94 -31.35
CA HIS A 751 -1.85 5.52 -31.05
C HIS A 751 -3.33 5.17 -30.90
N VAL A 752 -3.71 3.94 -31.23
CA VAL A 752 -5.08 3.43 -31.11
C VAL A 752 -5.11 2.15 -30.29
N TRP A 753 -6.05 2.12 -29.35
CA TRP A 753 -6.06 1.22 -28.21
C TRP A 753 -7.40 0.50 -28.09
N LYS A 754 -7.39 -0.83 -28.06
CA LYS A 754 -8.56 -1.66 -27.75
C LYS A 754 -8.67 -1.81 -26.23
N THR A 755 -9.32 -0.83 -25.63
CA THR A 755 -9.66 -0.79 -24.19
C THR A 755 -10.67 -1.85 -23.77
N ALA A 756 -11.50 -2.38 -24.67
CA ALA A 756 -12.45 -3.43 -24.34
C ALA A 756 -12.68 -4.39 -25.50
N ASP A 757 -12.67 -5.70 -25.23
CA ASP A 757 -13.23 -6.71 -26.15
C ASP A 757 -14.65 -7.07 -25.71
N SER A 758 -15.58 -6.95 -26.66
CA SER A 758 -17.02 -7.12 -26.42
C SER A 758 -17.46 -8.59 -26.19
N ASP A 759 -16.63 -9.59 -26.46
CA ASP A 759 -16.89 -10.99 -26.12
C ASP A 759 -16.26 -11.37 -24.78
N ILE A 760 -15.03 -10.91 -24.52
CA ILE A 760 -14.35 -11.12 -23.24
C ILE A 760 -15.18 -10.51 -22.11
N LEU A 761 -15.60 -9.24 -22.20
CA LEU A 761 -16.41 -8.61 -21.15
C LEU A 761 -17.74 -9.34 -20.91
N ARG A 762 -18.41 -9.82 -21.96
CA ARG A 762 -19.63 -10.64 -21.82
C ARG A 762 -19.36 -12.00 -21.17
N ARG A 763 -18.18 -12.59 -21.38
CA ARG A 763 -17.76 -13.83 -20.68
C ARG A 763 -17.47 -13.56 -19.21
N MET A 764 -16.75 -12.47 -18.88
CA MET A 764 -16.42 -12.12 -17.50
C MET A 764 -17.66 -11.70 -16.68
N HIS A 765 -18.66 -11.07 -17.30
CA HIS A 765 -19.95 -10.77 -16.66
C HIS A 765 -20.65 -12.07 -16.23
N ARG A 766 -20.79 -13.04 -17.15
CA ARG A 766 -21.36 -14.36 -16.83
C ARG A 766 -20.56 -15.10 -15.75
N LEU A 767 -19.22 -14.99 -15.74
CA LEU A 767 -18.39 -15.56 -14.68
C LEU A 767 -18.67 -14.92 -13.30
N ALA A 768 -19.03 -13.64 -13.24
CA ALA A 768 -19.40 -12.95 -12.01
C ALA A 768 -20.82 -13.28 -11.50
N GLU A 769 -21.70 -13.74 -12.41
CA GLU A 769 -23.08 -14.14 -12.15
C GLU A 769 -23.24 -15.66 -11.95
N LEU A 770 -22.14 -16.43 -11.93
CA LEU A 770 -22.20 -17.88 -11.75
C LEU A 770 -22.84 -18.27 -10.41
N ASP A 771 -23.84 -19.15 -10.50
CA ASP A 771 -24.31 -19.97 -9.38
C ASP A 771 -23.14 -20.73 -8.73
N LEU A 772 -23.29 -21.04 -7.44
CA LEU A 772 -22.33 -21.81 -6.68
C LEU A 772 -22.27 -23.26 -7.21
N PRO A 773 -21.13 -23.73 -7.78
CA PRO A 773 -21.06 -25.09 -8.30
C PRO A 773 -21.21 -26.13 -7.17
N LYS A 774 -22.20 -27.01 -7.33
CA LYS A 774 -22.66 -27.99 -6.34
C LYS A 774 -21.56 -28.99 -5.96
N SER A 775 -21.44 -29.31 -4.67
CA SER A 775 -20.42 -30.23 -4.17
C SER A 775 -20.63 -31.66 -4.72
N PRO A 776 -19.58 -32.38 -5.12
CA PRO A 776 -19.70 -33.77 -5.55
C PRO A 776 -20.10 -34.67 -4.37
N ALA A 777 -21.01 -35.61 -4.60
CA ALA A 777 -21.44 -36.59 -3.60
C ALA A 777 -21.57 -38.02 -4.14
N THR A 778 -20.96 -38.97 -3.43
CA THR A 778 -21.23 -40.40 -3.58
C THR A 778 -22.59 -40.70 -2.95
N VAL A 779 -23.49 -41.30 -3.72
CA VAL A 779 -24.73 -41.88 -3.20
C VAL A 779 -24.55 -43.39 -3.09
N ALA A 780 -24.58 -43.93 -1.87
CA ALA A 780 -24.63 -45.37 -1.63
C ALA A 780 -26.07 -45.81 -1.33
N VAL A 781 -26.48 -46.95 -1.90
CA VAL A 781 -27.78 -47.58 -1.65
C VAL A 781 -27.54 -49.01 -1.15
N GLU A 782 -28.05 -49.31 0.04
CA GLU A 782 -27.70 -50.50 0.83
C GLU A 782 -28.96 -51.22 1.35
N GLY A 783 -28.88 -52.54 1.55
CA GLY A 783 -29.94 -53.35 2.19
C GLY A 783 -30.19 -54.71 1.51
N ARG A 784 -30.72 -55.67 2.26
CA ARG A 784 -31.08 -57.03 1.78
C ARG A 784 -32.56 -57.33 2.03
N VAL A 785 -33.06 -58.46 1.52
CA VAL A 785 -34.43 -58.94 1.81
C VAL A 785 -34.64 -59.00 3.33
N GLY A 786 -35.71 -58.36 3.82
CA GLY A 786 -36.01 -58.21 5.25
C GLY A 786 -35.44 -56.94 5.90
N ASP A 787 -34.43 -56.29 5.32
CA ASP A 787 -33.90 -55.01 5.80
C ASP A 787 -34.69 -53.81 5.22
N PRO A 788 -34.76 -52.66 5.91
CA PRO A 788 -35.14 -51.41 5.26
C PRO A 788 -34.04 -50.96 4.28
N LEU A 789 -34.43 -50.63 3.04
CA LEU A 789 -33.58 -49.91 2.09
C LEU A 789 -32.98 -48.67 2.79
N THR A 790 -31.66 -48.53 2.74
CA THR A 790 -30.91 -47.41 3.29
C THR A 790 -30.23 -46.63 2.16
N VAL A 791 -30.29 -45.30 2.22
CA VAL A 791 -29.57 -44.40 1.32
C VAL A 791 -28.62 -43.55 2.15
N ARG A 792 -27.35 -43.54 1.77
CA ARG A 792 -26.29 -42.72 2.37
C ARG A 792 -25.77 -41.76 1.31
N ILE A 793 -25.69 -40.47 1.62
CA ILE A 793 -25.16 -39.45 0.72
C ILE A 793 -23.94 -38.85 1.39
N ILE A 794 -22.78 -39.10 0.78
CA ILE A 794 -21.46 -38.73 1.28
C ILE A 794 -20.99 -37.53 0.46
N ASP A 795 -20.81 -36.36 1.08
CA ASP A 795 -20.13 -35.23 0.45
C ASP A 795 -18.64 -35.57 0.28
N GLU A 796 -18.18 -35.73 -0.96
CA GLU A 796 -16.79 -36.11 -1.26
C GLU A 796 -15.78 -34.99 -0.92
N THR A 797 -16.28 -33.78 -0.64
CA THR A 797 -15.49 -32.60 -0.26
C THR A 797 -15.24 -32.50 1.25
N THR A 798 -16.08 -33.13 2.09
CA THR A 798 -15.96 -33.04 3.57
C THR A 798 -15.99 -34.38 4.29
N GLY A 799 -16.48 -35.44 3.65
CA GLY A 799 -16.76 -36.72 4.32
C GLY A 799 -17.99 -36.68 5.24
N LEU A 800 -18.77 -35.58 5.26
CA LEU A 800 -20.07 -35.56 5.94
C LEU A 800 -21.03 -36.52 5.24
N VAL A 801 -21.86 -37.22 6.02
CA VAL A 801 -22.76 -38.26 5.53
C VAL A 801 -24.16 -38.07 6.09
N GLY A 802 -25.13 -37.79 5.20
CA GLY A 802 -26.55 -37.91 5.52
C GLY A 802 -27.01 -39.36 5.31
N VAL A 803 -27.84 -39.88 6.22
CA VAL A 803 -28.28 -41.28 6.22
C VAL A 803 -29.77 -41.37 6.54
N ALA A 804 -30.55 -41.85 5.58
CA ALA A 804 -31.95 -42.21 5.80
C ALA A 804 -32.20 -43.67 5.45
N ASN A 805 -33.20 -44.26 6.10
CA ASN A 805 -33.70 -45.58 5.78
C ASN A 805 -35.22 -45.56 5.58
N SER A 806 -35.72 -46.62 4.95
CA SER A 806 -37.11 -46.75 4.52
C SER A 806 -38.05 -47.40 5.55
N SER A 807 -37.64 -47.58 6.82
CA SER A 807 -38.42 -48.32 7.84
C SER A 807 -39.84 -47.80 8.07
N VAL A 808 -40.10 -46.52 7.77
CA VAL A 808 -41.43 -45.88 7.85
C VAL A 808 -42.35 -46.27 6.66
N MET A 809 -41.76 -46.78 5.58
CA MET A 809 -42.43 -47.23 4.36
C MET A 809 -42.48 -48.76 4.24
N GLY A 810 -41.46 -49.46 4.75
CA GLY A 810 -41.40 -50.92 4.85
C GLY A 810 -39.97 -51.48 4.75
N THR A 811 -39.88 -52.80 4.57
CA THR A 811 -38.63 -53.53 4.33
C THR A 811 -38.57 -54.02 2.88
N LEU A 812 -37.36 -54.28 2.38
CA LEU A 812 -37.12 -54.88 1.07
C LEU A 812 -37.71 -56.29 1.01
N ALA A 813 -38.42 -56.59 -0.07
CA ALA A 813 -38.96 -57.92 -0.36
C ALA A 813 -38.03 -58.69 -1.31
N GLU A 814 -38.23 -60.00 -1.40
CA GLU A 814 -37.70 -60.82 -2.50
C GLU A 814 -38.54 -60.55 -3.77
N ALA A 815 -37.91 -60.50 -4.94
CA ALA A 815 -38.58 -60.14 -6.18
C ALA A 815 -39.38 -61.30 -6.78
N GLU A 816 -40.71 -61.26 -6.62
CA GLU A 816 -41.68 -62.14 -7.32
C GLU A 816 -41.77 -61.85 -8.86
N GLY A 817 -40.79 -61.13 -9.41
CA GLY A 817 -40.76 -60.65 -10.80
C GLY A 817 -39.39 -60.02 -11.10
N PRO A 818 -39.28 -59.08 -12.06
CA PRO A 818 -38.01 -58.39 -12.30
C PRO A 818 -37.60 -57.56 -11.08
N ALA A 819 -36.46 -57.91 -10.48
CA ALA A 819 -35.84 -57.20 -9.36
C ALA A 819 -35.50 -55.73 -9.71
N ILE A 820 -35.23 -54.91 -8.69
CA ILE A 820 -35.05 -53.46 -8.89
C ILE A 820 -33.80 -53.15 -9.75
N ASN A 821 -34.05 -52.73 -11.00
CA ASN A 821 -32.99 -52.46 -11.99
C ASN A 821 -32.13 -51.26 -11.58
N VAL A 822 -30.80 -51.42 -11.66
CA VAL A 822 -29.76 -50.38 -11.52
C VAL A 822 -30.10 -49.09 -12.28
N GLN A 823 -30.63 -49.19 -13.51
CA GLN A 823 -31.05 -48.04 -14.32
C GLN A 823 -32.21 -47.27 -13.67
N SER A 824 -33.16 -47.98 -13.05
CA SER A 824 -34.28 -47.37 -12.33
C SER A 824 -33.81 -46.68 -11.05
N ILE A 825 -32.89 -47.29 -10.30
CA ILE A 825 -32.26 -46.66 -9.11
C ILE A 825 -31.49 -45.40 -9.54
N SER A 826 -30.65 -45.48 -10.56
CA SER A 826 -29.89 -44.34 -11.09
C SER A 826 -30.81 -43.18 -11.51
N LYS A 827 -31.92 -43.47 -12.19
CA LYS A 827 -32.95 -42.48 -12.55
C LYS A 827 -33.74 -41.94 -11.36
N ALA A 828 -33.93 -42.73 -10.30
CA ALA A 828 -34.62 -42.32 -9.08
C ALA A 828 -33.75 -41.45 -8.17
N VAL A 829 -32.44 -41.74 -8.09
CA VAL A 829 -31.46 -40.90 -7.41
C VAL A 829 -31.26 -39.60 -8.18
N GLY A 830 -31.03 -39.69 -9.49
CA GLY A 830 -30.89 -38.55 -10.41
C GLY A 830 -29.59 -37.78 -10.19
N SER A 831 -29.69 -36.44 -10.30
CA SER A 831 -28.61 -35.47 -10.11
C SER A 831 -28.57 -34.82 -8.72
N LEU A 832 -29.43 -35.26 -7.78
CA LEU A 832 -29.72 -34.63 -6.47
C LEU A 832 -30.50 -33.29 -6.52
N GLY A 833 -30.99 -32.89 -7.70
CA GLY A 833 -31.97 -31.81 -7.84
C GLY A 833 -31.42 -30.43 -7.45
N ASN A 834 -32.19 -29.67 -6.66
CA ASN A 834 -31.82 -28.31 -6.23
C ASN A 834 -30.98 -28.25 -4.94
N SER A 835 -30.62 -29.39 -4.35
CA SER A 835 -29.75 -29.43 -3.16
C SER A 835 -28.34 -28.90 -3.44
N ARG A 836 -27.55 -28.65 -2.37
CA ARG A 836 -26.16 -28.16 -2.47
C ARG A 836 -25.18 -29.14 -3.14
N TRP A 837 -25.60 -30.38 -3.43
CA TRP A 837 -24.75 -31.43 -4.00
C TRP A 837 -25.19 -31.89 -5.40
N SER A 838 -24.26 -32.52 -6.10
CA SER A 838 -24.48 -33.22 -7.37
C SER A 838 -23.92 -34.64 -7.27
N ARG A 839 -24.62 -35.62 -7.85
CA ARG A 839 -24.18 -37.03 -7.77
C ARG A 839 -22.98 -37.28 -8.70
N SER A 840 -21.80 -37.42 -8.12
CA SER A 840 -20.59 -37.90 -8.80
C SER A 840 -20.66 -39.42 -9.02
N LYS A 841 -20.80 -40.18 -7.92
CA LYS A 841 -20.81 -41.66 -7.93
C LYS A 841 -22.15 -42.23 -7.43
N LEU A 842 -22.52 -43.41 -7.94
CA LEU A 842 -23.56 -44.26 -7.38
C LEU A 842 -22.90 -45.59 -6.95
N ASP A 843 -23.08 -45.99 -5.69
CA ASP A 843 -22.57 -47.25 -5.17
C ASP A 843 -23.75 -48.16 -4.77
N LEU A 844 -23.79 -49.36 -5.36
CA LEU A 844 -24.82 -50.38 -5.14
C LEU A 844 -24.22 -51.69 -4.61
N SER A 845 -22.92 -51.71 -4.26
CA SER A 845 -22.16 -52.92 -3.89
C SER A 845 -22.66 -53.62 -2.61
N ARG A 846 -23.58 -52.98 -1.89
CA ARG A 846 -24.19 -53.45 -0.63
C ARG A 846 -25.71 -53.61 -0.71
N LEU A 847 -26.28 -53.49 -1.91
CA LEU A 847 -27.66 -53.87 -2.19
C LEU A 847 -27.69 -55.38 -2.49
N GLY A 848 -28.60 -56.12 -1.85
CA GLY A 848 -28.75 -57.55 -2.07
C GLY A 848 -29.21 -57.87 -3.50
N GLU A 849 -28.78 -59.01 -4.04
CA GLU A 849 -29.35 -59.55 -5.27
C GLU A 849 -30.82 -59.93 -5.06
N GLY A 850 -31.63 -59.85 -6.11
CA GLY A 850 -33.04 -60.26 -6.08
C GLY A 850 -33.99 -59.38 -5.25
N VAL A 851 -33.56 -58.23 -4.70
CA VAL A 851 -34.44 -57.38 -3.89
C VAL A 851 -35.47 -56.59 -4.72
N TRP A 852 -36.61 -56.30 -4.09
CA TRP A 852 -37.68 -55.48 -4.65
C TRP A 852 -38.18 -54.42 -3.64
N CYS A 853 -38.44 -53.21 -4.14
CA CYS A 853 -39.24 -52.19 -3.46
C CYS A 853 -39.84 -51.19 -4.47
N PRO A 854 -40.92 -50.47 -4.11
CA PRO A 854 -41.44 -49.36 -4.90
C PRO A 854 -40.40 -48.26 -5.14
N ILE A 855 -40.29 -47.77 -6.37
CA ILE A 855 -39.28 -46.74 -6.73
C ILE A 855 -39.51 -45.38 -6.03
N SER A 856 -40.70 -45.17 -5.46
CA SER A 856 -41.00 -44.05 -4.57
C SER A 856 -40.18 -44.10 -3.28
N TRP A 857 -39.90 -45.29 -2.73
CA TRP A 857 -39.08 -45.43 -1.52
C TRP A 857 -37.65 -44.97 -1.76
N VAL A 858 -37.07 -45.27 -2.93
CA VAL A 858 -35.72 -44.79 -3.31
C VAL A 858 -35.70 -43.25 -3.37
N LYS A 859 -36.72 -42.64 -3.99
CA LYS A 859 -36.83 -41.17 -4.10
C LYS A 859 -36.98 -40.49 -2.74
N GLU A 860 -37.84 -41.02 -1.87
CA GLU A 860 -38.14 -40.45 -0.55
C GLU A 860 -36.99 -40.69 0.44
N THR A 861 -36.38 -41.88 0.44
CA THR A 861 -35.21 -42.16 1.28
C THR A 861 -34.02 -41.29 0.85
N ARG A 862 -33.80 -41.08 -0.46
CA ARG A 862 -32.84 -40.09 -0.95
C ARG A 862 -33.19 -38.67 -0.51
N ARG A 863 -34.46 -38.26 -0.56
CA ARG A 863 -34.90 -36.92 -0.10
C ARG A 863 -34.57 -36.72 1.37
N ARG A 864 -34.89 -37.71 2.22
CA ARG A 864 -34.54 -37.70 3.65
C ARG A 864 -33.05 -37.80 3.94
N ALA A 865 -32.26 -38.44 3.08
CA ALA A 865 -30.80 -38.46 3.21
C ALA A 865 -30.14 -37.14 2.77
N LEU A 866 -30.81 -36.34 1.91
CA LEU A 866 -30.42 -34.95 1.64
C LEU A 866 -30.80 -34.05 2.81
N GLU A 867 -32.03 -34.15 3.34
CA GLU A 867 -32.43 -33.45 4.58
C GLU A 867 -31.48 -33.82 5.74
N ASP A 868 -31.15 -35.11 5.87
CA ASP A 868 -30.05 -35.69 6.63
C ASP A 868 -28.74 -34.89 6.54
N LEU A 869 -28.18 -34.85 5.32
CA LEU A 869 -26.90 -34.19 5.04
C LEU A 869 -26.97 -32.66 5.21
N GLU A 870 -28.13 -32.03 4.96
CA GLU A 870 -28.37 -30.60 5.17
C GLU A 870 -28.42 -30.27 6.67
N ASN A 871 -29.12 -31.05 7.50
CA ASN A 871 -29.09 -30.88 8.96
C ASN A 871 -27.71 -31.17 9.55
N VAL A 872 -26.98 -32.17 9.03
CA VAL A 872 -25.59 -32.47 9.44
C VAL A 872 -24.63 -31.36 9.00
N LEU A 873 -24.82 -30.79 7.81
CA LEU A 873 -24.03 -29.65 7.33
C LEU A 873 -24.34 -28.38 8.14
N ASP A 874 -25.61 -28.06 8.38
CA ASP A 874 -26.03 -26.89 9.16
C ASP A 874 -25.61 -27.04 10.64
N ALA A 875 -25.62 -28.25 11.20
CA ALA A 875 -25.06 -28.51 12.53
C ALA A 875 -23.53 -28.37 12.53
N TYR A 876 -22.82 -28.88 11.51
CA TYR A 876 -21.37 -28.69 11.36
C TYR A 876 -21.00 -27.20 11.21
N ILE A 877 -21.80 -26.45 10.44
CA ILE A 877 -21.67 -25.00 10.29
C ILE A 877 -21.99 -24.29 11.60
N ALA A 878 -23.05 -24.65 12.34
CA ALA A 878 -23.39 -24.03 13.63
C ALA A 878 -22.43 -24.41 14.78
N ILE A 879 -21.68 -25.50 14.65
CA ILE A 879 -20.55 -25.86 15.53
C ILE A 879 -19.34 -24.94 15.28
N SER A 880 -19.29 -24.25 14.12
CA SER A 880 -18.67 -22.92 14.03
C SER A 880 -19.67 -21.93 14.59
N PRO A 881 -19.52 -21.38 15.80
CA PRO A 881 -20.63 -20.65 16.39
C PRO A 881 -20.86 -19.34 15.62
N THR A 882 -21.98 -19.31 14.90
CA THR A 882 -22.88 -18.17 14.95
C THR A 882 -23.03 -17.81 16.43
N ARG A 883 -22.28 -16.80 16.87
CA ARG A 883 -22.20 -16.41 18.28
C ARG A 883 -23.60 -15.91 18.68
N ASP A 884 -24.29 -16.67 19.53
CA ASP A 884 -25.53 -16.24 20.17
C ASP A 884 -25.29 -14.87 20.79
N LEU A 885 -25.83 -13.82 20.16
CA LEU A 885 -25.48 -12.44 20.46
C LEU A 885 -25.84 -12.13 21.93
N PRO A 886 -24.86 -11.95 22.83
CA PRO A 886 -25.16 -11.80 24.24
C PRO A 886 -25.92 -10.49 24.44
N ALA A 887 -27.07 -10.56 25.12
CA ALA A 887 -27.87 -9.38 25.41
C ALA A 887 -27.01 -8.32 26.13
N LYS A 888 -26.94 -7.12 25.55
CA LYS A 888 -25.99 -6.04 25.89
C LYS A 888 -25.63 -5.98 27.37
N SER A 889 -24.38 -6.33 27.69
CA SER A 889 -23.74 -5.98 28.96
C SER A 889 -23.73 -4.44 29.06
N ALA A 890 -24.59 -3.88 29.91
CA ALA A 890 -24.78 -2.43 30.03
C ALA A 890 -23.69 -1.73 30.86
N LYS A 891 -22.45 -2.22 30.75
CA LYS A 891 -21.23 -1.58 31.26
C LYS A 891 -20.25 -1.51 30.09
N SER A 892 -19.72 -0.32 29.80
CA SER A 892 -18.64 -0.20 28.83
C SER A 892 -17.43 -0.97 29.34
N ASP A 893 -17.09 -2.04 28.64
CA ASP A 893 -15.75 -2.63 28.71
C ASP A 893 -14.71 -1.58 28.24
N GLN A 894 -13.48 -1.71 28.74
CA GLN A 894 -12.48 -0.63 28.70
C GLN A 894 -11.05 -1.18 28.59
N VAL A 895 -10.75 -1.97 27.56
CA VAL A 895 -9.40 -2.46 27.25
C VAL A 895 -8.45 -1.29 27.00
N VAL A 896 -8.85 -0.31 26.17
CA VAL A 896 -8.04 0.86 25.83
C VAL A 896 -7.75 1.71 27.07
N ALA A 897 -8.76 2.00 27.90
CA ALA A 897 -8.54 2.81 29.11
C ALA A 897 -7.76 2.05 30.21
N GLN A 898 -7.77 0.71 30.20
CA GLN A 898 -6.88 -0.09 31.04
C GLN A 898 -5.43 -0.03 30.55
N LEU A 899 -5.18 -0.18 29.23
CA LEU A 899 -3.85 -0.09 28.63
C LEU A 899 -3.25 1.31 28.80
N LEU A 900 -3.97 2.38 28.44
CA LEU A 900 -3.53 3.76 28.69
C LEU A 900 -3.36 4.01 30.21
N GLY A 901 -4.21 3.39 31.03
CA GLY A 901 -4.14 3.43 32.49
C GLY A 901 -2.91 2.75 33.10
N SER A 902 -2.34 1.70 32.47
CA SER A 902 -1.07 1.10 32.91
C SER A 902 0.14 1.85 32.38
N ILE A 903 0.11 2.29 31.10
CA ILE A 903 1.15 3.13 30.48
C ILE A 903 1.43 4.38 31.33
N ALA A 904 0.37 5.03 31.83
CA ALA A 904 0.49 6.21 32.69
C ALA A 904 1.00 5.93 34.13
N ARG A 905 1.13 4.66 34.55
CA ARG A 905 1.49 4.23 35.91
C ARG A 905 2.85 3.53 36.03
N GLU A 906 3.29 2.80 35.00
CA GLU A 906 4.47 1.92 35.06
C GLU A 906 5.80 2.65 34.79
N ILE A 907 6.39 3.23 35.85
CA ILE A 907 7.56 4.12 35.72
C ILE A 907 8.48 4.11 36.97
N PRO A 908 9.79 3.85 36.83
CA PRO A 908 10.80 4.19 37.85
C PRO A 908 10.90 5.71 38.10
N GLU A 909 11.60 6.13 39.16
CA GLU A 909 11.87 7.55 39.41
C GLU A 909 13.07 8.06 38.60
N VAL A 910 12.82 9.03 37.71
CA VAL A 910 13.82 9.75 36.90
C VAL A 910 13.50 11.26 36.96
N PRO A 911 14.49 12.17 36.94
CA PRO A 911 14.33 13.52 37.51
C PRO A 911 13.34 14.49 36.84
N SER A 912 12.91 15.48 37.61
CA SER A 912 11.98 16.54 37.19
C SER A 912 12.57 17.53 36.18
N ARG A 913 11.75 17.94 35.19
CA ARG A 913 12.01 19.06 34.26
C ARG A 913 13.31 18.97 33.45
N THR A 914 13.48 17.87 32.72
CA THR A 914 14.40 17.82 31.58
C THR A 914 14.04 18.92 30.57
N ARG A 915 15.02 19.72 30.11
CA ARG A 915 14.84 20.62 28.97
C ARG A 915 14.97 19.81 27.68
N ALA A 916 14.04 19.98 26.74
CA ALA A 916 14.10 19.31 25.45
C ALA A 916 15.41 19.63 24.71
N LYS A 917 16.04 18.59 24.16
CA LYS A 917 17.31 18.66 23.43
C LYS A 917 17.09 18.59 21.93
N PHE A 918 18.14 18.92 21.17
CA PHE A 918 18.14 18.93 19.72
C PHE A 918 19.05 17.86 19.14
N SER A 919 18.50 17.12 18.18
CA SER A 919 19.25 16.27 17.25
C SER A 919 19.23 16.90 15.86
N VAL A 920 20.37 16.92 15.17
CA VAL A 920 20.48 17.43 13.79
C VAL A 920 20.89 16.27 12.89
N LEU A 921 20.04 15.92 11.94
CA LEU A 921 20.29 14.86 10.97
C LEU A 921 20.84 15.47 9.68
N ALA A 922 22.02 15.00 9.25
CA ALA A 922 22.76 15.49 8.10
C ALA A 922 23.00 14.35 7.09
N ARG A 923 22.97 14.68 5.80
CA ARG A 923 22.98 13.73 4.67
C ARG A 923 24.20 13.84 3.76
N ASN A 924 25.07 14.85 3.98
CA ASN A 924 26.35 15.02 3.28
C ASN A 924 27.43 15.61 4.21
N HIS A 925 28.67 15.65 3.74
CA HIS A 925 29.82 16.16 4.50
C HIS A 925 29.69 17.65 4.83
N ASP A 926 29.35 18.51 3.87
CA ASP A 926 29.21 19.96 4.06
C ASP A 926 28.25 20.31 5.21
N GLN A 927 27.14 19.59 5.34
CA GLN A 927 26.20 19.72 6.45
C GLN A 927 26.84 19.27 7.78
N VAL A 928 27.50 18.11 7.84
CA VAL A 928 28.19 17.63 9.05
C VAL A 928 29.27 18.61 9.49
N ASP A 929 30.10 19.10 8.57
CA ASP A 929 31.17 20.06 8.82
C ASP A 929 30.63 21.42 9.29
N ALA A 930 29.54 21.91 8.69
CA ALA A 930 28.91 23.16 9.09
C ALA A 930 28.31 23.08 10.51
N ILE A 931 27.63 21.98 10.85
CA ILE A 931 27.07 21.77 12.19
C ILE A 931 28.17 21.56 13.24
N CYS A 932 29.20 20.75 12.95
CA CYS A 932 30.34 20.60 13.84
C CYS A 932 31.06 21.94 14.06
N SER A 933 31.28 22.72 13.01
CA SER A 933 31.89 24.05 13.09
C SER A 933 31.02 25.06 13.87
N LEU A 934 29.69 24.98 13.75
CA LEU A 934 28.76 25.80 14.53
C LEU A 934 28.85 25.49 16.03
N MET A 935 29.10 24.23 16.39
CA MET A 935 29.28 23.74 17.77
C MET A 935 30.68 24.05 18.32
N GLU A 936 31.74 23.91 17.54
CA GLU A 936 33.11 24.19 18.01
C GLU A 936 33.39 25.68 18.20
N ASN A 937 32.83 26.54 17.35
CA ASN A 937 32.90 28.00 17.52
C ASN A 937 31.94 28.52 18.61
N ALA A 938 31.32 27.64 19.40
CA ALA A 938 30.34 27.97 20.42
C ALA A 938 30.93 27.99 21.83
N ASN A 939 31.52 29.11 22.28
CA ASN A 939 31.78 29.24 23.72
C ASN A 939 31.77 30.67 24.28
N LYS A 940 30.57 31.20 24.53
CA LYS A 940 30.26 32.32 25.47
C LYS A 940 28.86 32.27 26.08
N ASP A 941 27.86 31.77 25.33
CA ASP A 941 26.43 31.98 25.64
C ASP A 941 25.67 30.76 26.21
N GLY A 942 26.24 29.55 26.20
CA GLY A 942 25.57 28.30 26.65
C GLY A 942 24.40 27.79 25.78
N LYS A 943 23.79 28.64 24.94
CA LYS A 943 22.60 28.33 24.12
C LYS A 943 22.77 27.16 23.14
N ARG A 944 24.00 26.90 22.68
CA ARG A 944 24.30 25.84 21.71
C ARG A 944 24.47 24.46 22.34
N GLU A 945 24.61 24.35 23.66
CA GLU A 945 24.64 23.07 24.41
C GLU A 945 23.33 22.26 24.32
N LEU A 946 22.32 22.81 23.64
CA LEU A 946 21.06 22.14 23.35
C LEU A 946 21.18 21.12 22.22
N VAL A 947 22.12 21.27 21.28
CA VAL A 947 22.38 20.26 20.24
C VAL A 947 23.20 19.13 20.85
N SER A 948 22.53 18.04 21.21
CA SER A 948 23.16 16.90 21.87
C SER A 948 23.63 15.81 20.91
N GLU A 949 23.07 15.76 19.70
CA GLU A 949 23.26 14.65 18.76
C GLU A 949 23.38 15.14 17.32
N VAL A 950 24.37 14.63 16.59
CA VAL A 950 24.40 14.68 15.11
C VAL A 950 24.10 13.29 14.59
N ILE A 951 23.09 13.17 13.73
CA ILE A 951 22.67 11.92 13.10
C ILE A 951 23.20 11.91 11.66
N VAL A 952 24.03 10.91 11.33
CA VAL A 952 24.55 10.69 9.97
C VAL A 952 23.56 9.80 9.21
N ASP A 953 22.88 10.37 8.21
CA ASP A 953 21.94 9.70 7.30
C ASP A 953 22.43 9.81 5.86
N PHE A 954 23.72 9.53 5.66
CA PHE A 954 24.32 9.45 4.33
C PHE A 954 23.74 8.22 3.63
N LEU A 955 23.37 8.39 2.37
CA LEU A 955 22.66 7.36 1.61
C LEU A 955 23.63 6.41 0.87
N GLU A 956 24.92 6.71 0.88
CA GLU A 956 26.00 5.82 0.48
C GLU A 956 26.83 5.44 1.73
N ILE A 957 27.43 4.25 1.76
CA ILE A 957 28.27 3.79 2.90
C ILE A 957 29.59 4.56 2.96
N GLU A 958 30.07 5.03 1.81
CA GLU A 958 31.26 5.86 1.71
C GLU A 958 31.04 7.22 2.42
N GLY A 959 32.09 7.79 3.01
CA GLY A 959 31.98 9.01 3.81
C GLY A 959 31.44 8.84 5.24
N ILE A 960 30.67 7.79 5.57
CA ILE A 960 30.11 7.62 6.93
C ILE A 960 31.22 7.56 7.99
N ARG A 961 32.31 6.81 7.75
CA ARG A 961 33.43 6.70 8.70
C ARG A 961 34.12 8.04 8.95
N SER A 962 34.33 8.86 7.92
CA SER A 962 34.93 10.20 8.05
C SER A 962 33.96 11.20 8.68
N ALA A 963 32.66 11.12 8.39
CA ALA A 963 31.63 11.92 9.06
C ALA A 963 31.56 11.60 10.57
N VAL A 964 31.59 10.32 10.94
CA VAL A 964 31.66 9.88 12.34
C VAL A 964 32.94 10.41 13.01
N SER A 965 34.11 10.28 12.36
CA SER A 965 35.36 10.85 12.88
C SER A 965 35.25 12.36 13.10
N ARG A 966 34.71 13.10 12.12
CA ARG A 966 34.54 14.55 12.18
C ARG A 966 33.67 15.00 13.37
N ILE A 967 32.65 14.22 13.71
CA ILE A 967 31.79 14.48 14.88
C ILE A 967 32.52 14.12 16.18
N ARG A 968 33.36 13.06 16.21
CA ARG A 968 34.23 12.74 17.36
C ARG A 968 35.27 13.86 17.62
N ASP A 969 35.82 14.46 16.56
CA ASP A 969 36.74 15.60 16.67
C ASP A 969 36.04 16.84 17.27
N ALA A 970 34.78 17.08 16.91
CA ALA A 970 33.95 18.12 17.52
C ALA A 970 33.59 17.78 18.99
N GLN A 971 33.28 16.51 19.29
CA GLN A 971 32.98 16.02 20.63
C GLN A 971 34.14 16.23 21.61
N ALA A 972 35.40 16.20 21.15
CA ALA A 972 36.57 16.54 21.97
C ALA A 972 36.58 18.01 22.47
N ARG A 973 35.88 18.92 21.78
CA ARG A 973 35.63 20.32 22.19
C ARG A 973 34.26 20.50 22.84
N THR A 974 33.33 19.60 22.58
CA THR A 974 31.91 19.67 22.94
C THR A 974 31.47 18.33 23.57
N PRO A 975 31.85 18.02 24.84
CA PRO A 975 31.78 16.65 25.36
C PRO A 975 30.38 16.05 25.54
N HIS A 976 29.32 16.86 25.45
CA HIS A 976 27.93 16.42 25.47
C HIS A 976 27.36 16.06 24.09
N LEU A 977 28.08 16.38 23.01
CA LEU A 977 27.71 16.04 21.65
C LEU A 977 27.90 14.53 21.43
N ARG A 978 26.96 13.90 20.74
CA ARG A 978 26.97 12.47 20.40
C ARG A 978 26.87 12.25 18.91
N VAL A 979 27.40 11.13 18.43
CA VAL A 979 27.25 10.68 17.05
C VAL A 979 26.26 9.52 16.95
N VAL A 980 25.24 9.68 16.11
CA VAL A 980 24.24 8.66 15.80
C VAL A 980 24.32 8.32 14.32
N VAL A 981 24.08 7.07 13.93
CA VAL A 981 24.00 6.66 12.51
C VAL A 981 22.61 6.17 12.17
N ALA A 982 22.09 6.53 11.00
CA ALA A 982 20.79 6.05 10.52
C ALA A 982 20.92 4.73 9.76
N SER A 983 20.00 3.81 10.04
CA SER A 983 19.83 2.57 9.27
C SER A 983 19.00 2.79 8.01
N PRO A 984 19.10 1.91 6.99
CA PRO A 984 18.12 1.88 5.91
C PRO A 984 16.70 1.60 6.44
N ARG A 985 15.67 2.19 5.82
CA ARG A 985 14.26 1.89 6.14
C ARG A 985 13.85 0.48 5.73
N ILE A 986 14.47 -0.03 4.67
CA ILE A 986 14.24 -1.35 4.11
C ILE A 986 15.52 -2.17 4.22
N ILE A 987 15.39 -3.40 4.71
CA ILE A 987 16.44 -4.41 4.70
C ILE A 987 15.84 -5.70 4.16
N LYS A 988 16.46 -6.26 3.12
CA LYS A 988 16.09 -7.52 2.47
C LYS A 988 17.09 -8.65 2.83
N PRO A 989 16.76 -9.92 2.59
CA PRO A 989 17.68 -11.03 2.85
C PRO A 989 19.00 -10.87 2.08
N GLY A 990 20.13 -10.94 2.79
CA GLY A 990 21.48 -10.76 2.23
C GLY A 990 22.03 -9.33 2.33
N GLU A 991 21.27 -8.38 2.89
CA GLU A 991 21.69 -6.98 3.08
C GLU A 991 22.26 -6.70 4.48
N GLU A 992 22.50 -7.73 5.30
CA GLU A 992 22.88 -7.60 6.70
C GLU A 992 24.26 -6.92 6.86
N GLY A 993 25.11 -7.05 5.85
CA GLY A 993 26.40 -6.34 5.76
C GLY A 993 26.28 -4.81 5.82
N ILE A 994 25.12 -4.23 5.46
CA ILE A 994 24.89 -2.78 5.53
C ILE A 994 24.87 -2.31 7.00
N TRP A 995 23.96 -2.86 7.82
CA TRP A 995 23.84 -2.46 9.23
C TRP A 995 25.06 -2.90 10.05
N GLN A 996 25.69 -4.02 9.70
CA GLN A 996 26.97 -4.43 10.29
C GLN A 996 28.09 -3.42 10.02
N THR A 997 28.14 -2.83 8.82
CA THR A 997 29.13 -1.80 8.48
C THR A 997 28.87 -0.49 9.24
N LEU A 998 27.61 -0.13 9.47
CA LEU A 998 27.26 1.00 10.35
C LEU A 998 27.75 0.77 11.79
N LEU A 999 27.56 -0.44 12.36
CA LEU A 999 28.09 -0.77 13.69
C LEU A 999 29.62 -0.72 13.76
N LYS A 1000 30.34 -1.11 12.69
CA LYS A 1000 31.81 -0.97 12.56
C LYS A 1000 32.32 0.49 12.55
N THR A 1001 31.44 1.50 12.66
CA THR A 1001 31.83 2.91 12.89
C THR A 1001 31.91 3.29 14.37
N ASN A 1002 31.44 2.42 15.28
CA ASN A 1002 31.37 2.66 16.73
C ASN A 1002 30.62 3.97 17.11
N PRO A 1003 29.33 4.10 16.74
CA PRO A 1003 28.49 5.26 17.06
C PRO A 1003 28.02 5.23 18.53
N ASP A 1004 27.51 6.36 19.04
CA ASP A 1004 26.88 6.43 20.37
C ASP A 1004 25.42 5.98 20.36
N GLY A 1005 24.77 5.99 19.18
CA GLY A 1005 23.38 5.59 18.96
C GLY A 1005 23.16 5.10 17.53
N MET A 1006 22.10 4.32 17.31
CA MET A 1006 21.63 3.90 15.99
C MET A 1006 20.15 4.27 15.84
N LEU A 1007 19.83 5.03 14.79
CA LEU A 1007 18.45 5.34 14.43
C LEU A 1007 17.90 4.17 13.61
N VAL A 1008 17.12 3.32 14.26
CA VAL A 1008 16.53 2.07 13.78
C VAL A 1008 15.23 2.38 13.02
N ARG A 1009 15.24 2.08 11.72
CA ARG A 1009 14.18 2.45 10.77
C ARG A 1009 13.31 1.29 10.30
N SER A 1010 13.63 0.05 10.72
CA SER A 1010 12.93 -1.18 10.37
C SER A 1010 12.69 -2.05 11.61
N THR A 1011 11.49 -2.63 11.72
CA THR A 1011 11.13 -3.59 12.79
C THR A 1011 11.94 -4.89 12.70
N GLY A 1012 12.34 -5.30 11.49
CA GLY A 1012 13.24 -6.43 11.30
C GLY A 1012 14.61 -6.17 11.93
N LEU A 1013 15.24 -5.02 11.63
CA LEU A 1013 16.52 -4.64 12.25
C LEU A 1013 16.43 -4.56 13.77
N LEU A 1014 15.34 -4.03 14.31
CA LEU A 1014 15.11 -4.00 15.76
C LEU A 1014 15.11 -5.43 16.34
N HIS A 1015 14.44 -6.37 15.68
CA HIS A 1015 14.47 -7.78 16.09
C HIS A 1015 15.88 -8.38 15.99
N SER A 1016 16.59 -8.20 14.88
CA SER A 1016 17.96 -8.71 14.71
C SER A 1016 18.90 -8.22 15.82
N LEU A 1017 18.87 -6.92 16.15
CA LEU A 1017 19.72 -6.33 17.17
C LEU A 1017 19.34 -6.76 18.60
N MET A 1018 18.05 -7.02 18.86
CA MET A 1018 17.59 -7.54 20.16
C MET A 1018 17.90 -9.04 20.34
N GLN A 1019 17.83 -9.85 19.28
CA GLN A 1019 18.33 -11.24 19.31
C GLN A 1019 19.85 -11.31 19.55
N LEU A 1020 20.59 -10.28 19.10
CA LEU A 1020 22.01 -10.09 19.40
C LEU A 1020 22.27 -9.46 20.79
N GLY A 1021 21.24 -9.33 21.63
CA GLY A 1021 21.33 -8.90 23.04
C GLY A 1021 21.04 -7.43 23.31
N GLY A 1022 20.74 -6.62 22.29
CA GLY A 1022 20.34 -5.21 22.44
C GLY A 1022 21.46 -4.26 22.88
N SER A 1023 21.10 -3.03 23.22
CA SER A 1023 22.06 -1.96 23.57
C SER A 1023 23.02 -2.35 24.69
N GLY A 1024 24.31 -2.08 24.48
CA GLY A 1024 25.38 -2.40 25.42
C GLY A 1024 25.96 -3.81 25.27
N GLN A 1025 25.32 -4.72 24.54
CA GLN A 1025 25.89 -6.04 24.27
C GLN A 1025 27.09 -5.95 23.31
N ARG A 1026 28.16 -6.69 23.63
CA ARG A 1026 29.35 -6.82 22.78
C ARG A 1026 29.17 -8.00 21.83
N ILE A 1027 29.42 -7.79 20.54
CA ILE A 1027 29.27 -8.80 19.48
C ILE A 1027 30.48 -8.79 18.55
N THR A 1028 30.79 -9.95 17.95
CA THR A 1028 31.87 -10.08 16.96
C THR A 1028 31.28 -10.11 15.54
N ILE A 1029 31.45 -9.02 14.78
CA ILE A 1029 31.10 -8.97 13.37
C ILE A 1029 32.24 -9.62 12.57
N LYS A 1030 31.94 -10.77 11.96
CA LYS A 1030 32.86 -11.50 11.08
C LYS A 1030 32.66 -11.09 9.63
N SER A 1031 33.73 -10.65 9.00
CA SER A 1031 33.86 -10.42 7.56
C SER A 1031 34.95 -11.36 7.01
N ALA A 1032 35.00 -11.56 5.70
CA ALA A 1032 35.92 -12.52 5.06
C ALA A 1032 37.42 -12.29 5.39
N GLU A 1033 37.79 -11.06 5.70
CA GLU A 1033 39.19 -10.61 5.91
C GLU A 1033 39.49 -10.18 7.36
N GLU A 1034 38.45 -9.99 8.19
CA GLU A 1034 38.55 -9.33 9.50
C GLU A 1034 37.42 -9.76 10.44
N SER A 1035 37.70 -9.96 11.72
CA SER A 1035 36.70 -10.06 12.79
C SER A 1035 36.80 -8.86 13.73
N VAL A 1036 35.77 -8.03 13.78
CA VAL A 1036 35.72 -6.81 14.61
C VAL A 1036 34.78 -7.04 15.78
N GLU A 1037 35.25 -6.77 17.00
CA GLU A 1037 34.37 -6.69 18.16
C GLU A 1037 33.78 -5.28 18.26
N VAL A 1038 32.45 -5.18 18.30
CA VAL A 1038 31.70 -3.92 18.43
C VAL A 1038 30.73 -4.03 19.60
N THR A 1039 30.31 -2.88 20.13
CA THR A 1039 29.19 -2.80 21.09
C THR A 1039 27.95 -2.33 20.36
N ILE A 1040 26.80 -2.97 20.57
CA ILE A 1040 25.52 -2.47 20.05
C ILE A 1040 25.22 -1.14 20.75
N PRO A 1041 25.00 -0.03 20.02
CA PRO A 1041 24.81 1.30 20.60
C PRO A 1041 23.41 1.46 21.19
N GLU A 1042 23.07 2.66 21.68
CA GLU A 1042 21.69 3.00 22.03
C GLU A 1042 20.76 2.84 20.80
N LEU A 1043 19.67 2.07 20.94
CA LEU A 1043 18.68 1.91 19.88
C LEU A 1043 17.57 2.97 19.99
N ILE A 1044 17.48 3.83 18.97
CA ILE A 1044 16.49 4.91 18.86
C ILE A 1044 15.58 4.55 17.68
N GLY A 1045 14.26 4.46 17.88
CA GLY A 1045 13.32 4.14 16.80
C GLY A 1045 12.94 5.37 16.00
N ASP A 1046 12.84 5.25 14.68
CA ASP A 1046 12.46 6.37 13.80
C ASP A 1046 10.97 6.39 13.43
N PHE A 1047 10.52 7.50 12.82
CA PHE A 1047 9.14 7.72 12.35
C PHE A 1047 8.63 6.61 11.43
N SER A 1048 9.53 5.92 10.70
CA SER A 1048 9.20 4.83 9.76
C SER A 1048 8.70 3.56 10.45
N LEU A 1049 8.86 3.46 11.78
CA LEU A 1049 8.19 2.47 12.64
C LEU A 1049 6.71 2.82 12.92
N ASN A 1050 6.24 3.96 12.42
CA ASN A 1050 4.84 4.42 12.45
C ASN A 1050 4.22 4.55 13.86
N ALA A 1051 4.95 5.17 14.79
CA ALA A 1051 4.42 5.54 16.10
C ALA A 1051 3.32 6.63 15.99
N ALA A 1052 2.05 6.19 15.93
CA ALA A 1052 0.87 7.03 15.65
C ALA A 1052 -0.12 7.14 16.83
N ASN A 1053 0.07 6.38 17.91
CA ASN A 1053 -0.71 6.46 19.15
C ASN A 1053 0.13 5.98 20.35
N ALA A 1054 -0.30 6.28 21.57
CA ALA A 1054 0.45 6.02 22.79
C ALA A 1054 0.67 4.53 23.07
N ILE A 1055 -0.26 3.67 22.65
CA ILE A 1055 -0.12 2.21 22.79
C ILE A 1055 0.95 1.68 21.81
N THR A 1056 0.93 2.10 20.54
CA THR A 1056 1.99 1.76 19.57
C THR A 1056 3.35 2.29 20.03
N ALA A 1057 3.44 3.54 20.50
CA ALA A 1057 4.69 4.11 20.99
C ALA A 1057 5.23 3.35 22.23
N TYR A 1058 4.35 2.96 23.16
CA TYR A 1058 4.72 2.13 24.31
C TYR A 1058 5.19 0.74 23.89
N GLU A 1059 4.44 0.02 23.06
CA GLU A 1059 4.81 -1.33 22.64
C GLU A 1059 6.13 -1.35 21.85
N LEU A 1060 6.45 -0.29 21.09
CA LEU A 1060 7.74 -0.09 20.44
C LEU A 1060 8.88 0.22 21.43
N LEU A 1061 8.67 1.06 22.45
CA LEU A 1061 9.67 1.30 23.52
C LEU A 1061 9.99 0.01 24.28
N GLU A 1062 8.97 -0.75 24.68
CA GLU A 1062 9.11 -2.08 25.30
C GLU A 1062 9.72 -3.14 24.36
N SER A 1063 9.95 -2.82 23.08
CA SER A 1063 10.71 -3.67 22.16
C SER A 1063 12.23 -3.41 22.19
N GLY A 1064 12.73 -2.66 23.18
CA GLY A 1064 14.16 -2.41 23.40
C GLY A 1064 14.67 -1.05 22.91
N LEU A 1065 13.78 -0.11 22.62
CA LEU A 1065 14.15 1.25 22.20
C LEU A 1065 14.21 2.19 23.42
N SER A 1066 15.26 3.01 23.51
CA SER A 1066 15.34 4.04 24.56
C SER A 1066 14.42 5.24 24.28
N ARG A 1067 14.21 5.53 22.99
CA ARG A 1067 13.51 6.69 22.45
C ARG A 1067 12.84 6.33 21.12
N ILE A 1068 11.70 6.94 20.81
CA ILE A 1068 10.92 6.71 19.58
C ILE A 1068 10.52 8.05 18.94
N THR A 1069 10.71 8.19 17.63
CA THR A 1069 10.24 9.36 16.87
C THR A 1069 8.77 9.19 16.46
N ALA A 1070 7.95 10.22 16.67
CA ALA A 1070 6.55 10.27 16.24
C ALA A 1070 6.38 10.13 14.70
N SER A 1071 5.28 9.54 14.24
CA SER A 1071 4.99 9.37 12.81
C SER A 1071 4.71 10.71 12.10
N TYR A 1072 5.16 10.82 10.84
CA TYR A 1072 4.82 11.92 9.91
C TYR A 1072 3.33 11.95 9.49
N ASP A 1073 2.52 10.98 9.91
CA ASP A 1073 1.06 11.05 9.75
C ASP A 1073 0.38 11.93 10.82
N LEU A 1074 1.09 12.31 11.90
CA LEU A 1074 0.52 13.10 13.01
C LEU A 1074 0.63 14.61 12.80
N ASN A 1075 -0.45 15.33 13.17
CA ASN A 1075 -0.44 16.79 13.27
C ASN A 1075 0.04 17.26 14.66
N GLY A 1076 0.29 18.56 14.81
CA GLY A 1076 0.86 19.13 16.04
C GLY A 1076 0.00 18.94 17.30
N ASN A 1077 -1.32 18.84 17.17
CA ASN A 1077 -2.23 18.57 18.28
C ASN A 1077 -2.16 17.09 18.69
N ALA A 1078 -2.21 16.18 17.71
CA ALA A 1078 -2.10 14.73 17.96
C ALA A 1078 -0.74 14.34 18.58
N ILE A 1079 0.35 15.01 18.20
CA ILE A 1079 1.66 14.84 18.86
C ILE A 1079 1.61 15.29 20.34
N THR A 1080 0.83 16.33 20.65
CA THR A 1080 0.66 16.83 22.03
C THR A 1080 -0.21 15.88 22.87
N GLU A 1081 -1.23 15.28 22.27
CA GLU A 1081 -2.06 14.24 22.89
C GLU A 1081 -1.27 12.95 23.17
N LEU A 1082 -0.55 12.44 22.16
CA LEU A 1082 0.39 11.32 22.27
C LEU A 1082 1.38 11.51 23.44
N ALA A 1083 2.04 12.67 23.50
CA ALA A 1083 2.95 13.00 24.60
C ALA A 1083 2.23 13.03 25.96
N THR A 1084 1.02 13.59 26.02
CA THR A 1084 0.22 13.67 27.26
C THR A 1084 -0.18 12.28 27.77
N LEU A 1085 -0.59 11.37 26.88
CA LEU A 1085 -1.01 10.01 27.22
C LEU A 1085 0.17 9.10 27.62
N LEU A 1086 1.36 9.33 27.07
CA LEU A 1086 2.60 8.68 27.52
C LEU A 1086 3.05 9.12 28.93
N GLY A 1087 2.46 10.17 29.52
CA GLY A 1087 2.78 10.62 30.88
C GLY A 1087 4.26 10.96 31.04
N LYS A 1088 4.94 10.39 32.06
CA LYS A 1088 6.40 10.64 32.21
C LYS A 1088 7.24 10.00 31.09
N ARG A 1089 6.71 9.02 30.32
CA ARG A 1089 7.40 8.45 29.15
C ARG A 1089 7.43 9.41 27.96
N ALA A 1090 6.76 10.56 28.01
CA ALA A 1090 6.89 11.64 27.02
C ALA A 1090 8.35 12.07 26.78
N SER A 1091 9.24 11.95 27.78
CA SER A 1091 10.66 12.24 27.60
C SER A 1091 11.40 11.24 26.71
N GLN A 1092 10.78 10.11 26.38
CA GLN A 1092 11.24 9.12 25.39
C GLN A 1092 10.61 9.34 24.00
N LEU A 1093 9.77 10.37 23.83
CA LEU A 1093 9.28 10.79 22.52
C LEU A 1093 10.25 11.79 21.88
N GLU A 1094 10.55 11.56 20.60
CA GLU A 1094 11.21 12.51 19.71
C GLU A 1094 10.22 13.03 18.67
N VAL A 1095 10.30 14.31 18.31
CA VAL A 1095 9.45 14.92 17.27
C VAL A 1095 10.31 15.61 16.22
N VAL A 1096 10.03 15.37 14.94
CA VAL A 1096 10.70 16.08 13.85
C VAL A 1096 10.13 17.49 13.72
N LEU A 1097 10.91 18.48 14.14
CA LEU A 1097 10.57 19.89 14.11
C LEU A 1097 10.71 20.48 12.70
N HIS A 1098 11.68 19.99 11.93
CA HIS A 1098 12.00 20.50 10.59
C HIS A 1098 12.48 19.39 9.67
N THR A 1099 12.00 19.37 8.42
CA THR A 1099 12.40 18.40 7.40
C THR A 1099 11.84 18.81 6.04
N HIS A 1100 12.49 18.44 4.94
CA HIS A 1100 11.78 18.24 3.67
C HIS A 1100 11.14 16.85 3.70
N MET A 1101 9.80 16.75 3.67
CA MET A 1101 9.13 15.46 3.92
C MET A 1101 9.47 14.39 2.86
N PRO A 1102 9.81 13.14 3.24
CA PRO A 1102 10.06 12.05 2.30
C PRO A 1102 8.73 11.51 1.72
N ILE A 1103 8.27 12.09 0.61
CA ILE A 1103 6.95 11.80 0.03
C ILE A 1103 6.81 10.41 -0.59
N PHE A 1104 7.92 9.82 -1.07
CA PHE A 1104 7.99 8.44 -1.55
C PHE A 1104 9.30 7.78 -1.10
N HIS A 1105 9.25 6.48 -0.80
CA HIS A 1105 10.42 5.62 -0.63
C HIS A 1105 10.19 4.32 -1.41
N THR A 1106 11.02 4.05 -2.42
CA THR A 1106 10.64 3.25 -3.60
C THR A 1106 11.78 2.38 -4.12
N GLU A 1107 11.52 1.08 -4.33
CA GLU A 1107 12.45 0.14 -5.00
C GLU A 1107 12.63 0.46 -6.50
N HIS A 1108 11.76 1.28 -7.10
CA HIS A 1108 11.99 1.80 -8.45
C HIS A 1108 13.06 2.91 -8.45
N CYS A 1109 14.24 2.60 -9.00
CA CYS A 1109 15.34 3.55 -9.15
C CYS A 1109 15.18 4.38 -10.44
N VAL A 1110 14.82 5.66 -10.31
CA VAL A 1110 14.63 6.56 -11.47
C VAL A 1110 15.95 6.86 -12.18
N PHE A 1111 17.08 6.86 -11.47
CA PHE A 1111 18.41 7.03 -12.04
C PHE A 1111 18.72 5.90 -13.02
N ALA A 1112 18.56 4.64 -12.58
CA ALA A 1112 18.80 3.48 -13.42
C ALA A 1112 17.86 3.45 -14.64
N ARG A 1113 16.57 3.75 -14.45
CA ARG A 1113 15.57 3.74 -15.54
C ARG A 1113 15.78 4.84 -16.59
N PHE A 1114 16.07 6.08 -16.19
CA PHE A 1114 16.04 7.23 -17.10
C PHE A 1114 17.42 7.83 -17.45
N LEU A 1115 18.48 7.47 -16.71
CA LEU A 1115 19.86 7.91 -16.96
C LEU A 1115 20.83 6.75 -17.30
N SER A 1116 20.35 5.50 -17.33
CA SER A 1116 21.15 4.32 -17.70
C SER A 1116 20.37 3.36 -18.62
N LYS A 1117 21.08 2.40 -19.23
CA LYS A 1117 20.46 1.24 -19.91
C LYS A 1117 20.35 -0.01 -19.01
N GLY A 1118 20.82 0.07 -17.77
CA GLY A 1118 20.81 -1.05 -16.80
C GLY A 1118 19.48 -1.24 -16.07
N ASN A 1119 19.31 -2.42 -15.45
CA ASN A 1119 18.09 -2.86 -14.79
C ASN A 1119 18.18 -2.93 -13.26
N SER A 1120 19.37 -2.78 -12.69
CA SER A 1120 19.70 -2.99 -11.29
C SER A 1120 20.97 -2.20 -10.89
N TYR A 1121 21.38 -2.29 -9.62
CA TYR A 1121 22.68 -1.75 -9.17
C TYR A 1121 23.88 -2.39 -9.88
N GLN A 1122 23.77 -3.64 -10.35
CA GLN A 1122 24.87 -4.41 -10.95
C GLN A 1122 25.24 -3.92 -12.36
N ASP A 1123 24.28 -3.33 -13.08
CA ASP A 1123 24.40 -2.99 -14.51
C ASP A 1123 24.03 -1.53 -14.85
N CYS A 1124 23.51 -0.74 -13.91
CA CYS A 1124 23.26 0.70 -14.12
C CYS A 1124 24.53 1.57 -14.08
N GLY A 1125 25.67 1.01 -13.65
CA GLY A 1125 26.95 1.72 -13.54
C GLY A 1125 26.97 2.79 -12.44
N HIS A 1126 26.09 2.70 -11.42
CA HIS A 1126 25.96 3.66 -10.32
C HIS A 1126 25.84 5.12 -10.80
N VAL A 1127 24.92 5.39 -11.73
CA VAL A 1127 24.67 6.75 -12.24
C VAL A 1127 24.20 7.76 -11.19
N CYS A 1128 23.71 7.30 -10.03
CA CYS A 1128 23.36 8.14 -8.87
C CYS A 1128 24.59 8.87 -8.29
N THR A 1129 25.74 8.22 -8.15
CA THR A 1129 26.99 8.80 -7.57
C THR A 1129 27.55 9.99 -8.37
N ARG A 1130 26.98 10.27 -9.55
CA ARG A 1130 27.48 11.23 -10.54
C ARG A 1130 26.40 12.18 -11.07
N ASN A 1131 25.17 12.14 -10.55
CA ASN A 1131 24.08 13.00 -11.00
C ASN A 1131 23.15 13.39 -9.84
N THR A 1132 23.01 14.70 -9.57
CA THR A 1132 21.92 15.22 -8.73
C THR A 1132 20.63 15.19 -9.54
N VAL A 1133 19.55 14.65 -8.97
CA VAL A 1133 18.27 14.47 -9.68
C VAL A 1133 17.12 15.04 -8.86
N HIS A 1134 16.25 15.82 -9.51
CA HIS A 1134 14.98 16.29 -8.94
C HIS A 1134 13.83 15.93 -9.89
N LEU A 1135 12.65 15.66 -9.32
CA LEU A 1135 11.40 15.49 -10.07
C LEU A 1135 10.60 16.79 -10.02
N ARG A 1136 10.55 17.50 -11.14
CA ARG A 1136 9.71 18.69 -11.29
C ARG A 1136 8.25 18.27 -11.38
N ASP A 1137 7.42 18.75 -10.48
CA ASP A 1137 5.99 18.46 -10.49
C ASP A 1137 5.20 19.38 -11.45
N GLN A 1138 3.88 19.16 -11.51
CA GLN A 1138 2.94 19.97 -12.28
C GLN A 1138 2.80 21.44 -11.82
N HIS A 1139 3.37 21.80 -10.67
CA HIS A 1139 3.40 23.17 -10.12
C HIS A 1139 4.75 23.84 -10.35
N GLY A 1140 5.72 23.16 -10.97
CA GLY A 1140 7.05 23.68 -11.28
C GLY A 1140 8.04 23.58 -10.12
N LYS A 1141 7.70 22.83 -9.06
CA LYS A 1141 8.54 22.61 -7.88
C LYS A 1141 9.45 21.40 -8.08
N ASP A 1142 10.72 21.53 -7.74
CA ASP A 1142 11.77 20.53 -7.96
C ASP A 1142 11.95 19.67 -6.70
N ASN A 1143 11.47 18.42 -6.73
CA ASN A 1143 11.47 17.52 -5.58
C ASN A 1143 12.72 16.62 -5.63
N LEU A 1144 13.67 16.79 -4.69
CA LEU A 1144 14.93 16.05 -4.68
C LEU A 1144 14.71 14.53 -4.67
N VAL A 1145 15.49 13.81 -5.47
CA VAL A 1145 15.58 12.34 -5.44
C VAL A 1145 16.98 11.92 -5.06
N LEU A 1146 17.10 11.08 -4.05
CA LEU A 1146 18.34 10.42 -3.65
C LEU A 1146 18.17 8.90 -3.70
N ALA A 1147 19.25 8.16 -3.95
CA ALA A 1147 19.27 6.69 -3.89
C ALA A 1147 20.06 6.24 -2.65
N ASP A 1148 19.57 5.19 -1.97
CA ASP A 1148 20.23 4.61 -0.80
C ASP A 1148 21.16 3.43 -1.13
N MET A 1149 21.76 2.86 -0.08
CA MET A 1149 22.75 1.78 -0.13
C MET A 1149 22.21 0.50 -0.78
N GLY A 1150 20.88 0.27 -0.72
CA GLY A 1150 20.17 -0.80 -1.41
C GLY A 1150 19.60 -0.38 -2.78
N CYS A 1151 20.01 0.79 -3.28
CA CYS A 1151 19.50 1.47 -4.46
C CYS A 1151 17.98 1.78 -4.43
N ARG A 1152 17.36 1.91 -3.25
CA ARG A 1152 16.02 2.47 -3.13
C ARG A 1152 16.08 3.97 -3.33
N ASN A 1153 15.16 4.51 -4.11
CA ASN A 1153 15.00 5.94 -4.24
C ASN A 1153 14.13 6.49 -3.09
N THR A 1154 14.55 7.61 -2.50
CA THR A 1154 13.68 8.47 -1.68
C THR A 1154 13.46 9.77 -2.42
N VAL A 1155 12.19 10.18 -2.55
CA VAL A 1155 11.82 11.48 -3.10
C VAL A 1155 11.41 12.38 -1.93
N PHE A 1156 12.00 13.56 -1.84
CA PHE A 1156 11.75 14.55 -0.80
C PHE A 1156 10.98 15.74 -1.36
N MET A 1157 10.08 16.31 -0.55
CA MET A 1157 9.30 17.49 -0.89
C MET A 1157 10.19 18.70 -1.15
N SER A 1158 9.92 19.50 -2.19
CA SER A 1158 10.64 20.76 -2.42
C SER A 1158 10.41 21.82 -1.32
N GLU A 1159 9.22 21.81 -0.71
CA GLU A 1159 8.81 22.70 0.38
C GLU A 1159 9.18 22.05 1.72
N SER A 1160 9.83 22.82 2.59
CA SER A 1160 10.23 22.37 3.92
C SER A 1160 9.06 22.43 4.92
N GLN A 1161 9.01 21.51 5.88
CA GLN A 1161 8.07 21.52 6.99
C GLN A 1161 8.68 22.25 8.20
N THR A 1162 7.90 23.04 8.94
CA THR A 1162 8.28 23.52 10.29
C THR A 1162 7.17 23.35 11.32
N GLY A 1163 7.57 22.91 12.52
CA GLY A 1163 6.73 22.85 13.72
C GLY A 1163 6.96 23.98 14.72
N VAL A 1164 7.66 25.06 14.34
CA VAL A 1164 8.09 26.14 15.26
C VAL A 1164 6.98 26.69 16.15
N PHE A 1165 5.75 26.78 15.63
CA PHE A 1165 4.59 27.24 16.38
C PHE A 1165 4.17 26.25 17.49
N SER A 1166 3.99 24.96 17.16
CA SER A 1166 3.58 23.89 18.10
C SER A 1166 4.69 23.43 19.05
N MET A 1167 5.95 23.70 18.70
CA MET A 1167 7.14 23.30 19.48
C MET A 1167 7.05 23.61 20.98
N ASN A 1168 6.52 24.78 21.35
CA ASN A 1168 6.40 25.17 22.75
C ASN A 1168 5.40 24.31 23.54
N GLU A 1169 4.44 23.66 22.88
CA GLU A 1169 3.46 22.78 23.53
C GLU A 1169 3.97 21.35 23.66
N TRP A 1170 4.67 20.82 22.65
CA TRP A 1170 5.37 19.54 22.74
C TRP A 1170 6.34 19.52 23.94
N VAL A 1171 7.11 20.60 24.14
CA VAL A 1171 8.02 20.74 25.29
C VAL A 1171 7.27 20.88 26.62
N ARG A 1172 6.04 21.42 26.65
CA ARG A 1172 5.18 21.45 27.86
C ARG A 1172 4.58 20.08 28.17
N ALA A 1173 4.20 19.32 27.13
CA ALA A 1173 3.67 17.96 27.23
C ALA A 1173 4.76 16.92 27.59
N GLY A 1174 6.04 17.31 27.55
CA GLY A 1174 7.16 16.52 28.07
C GLY A 1174 8.07 15.89 27.02
N VAL A 1175 7.90 16.21 25.74
CA VAL A 1175 8.74 15.72 24.64
C VAL A 1175 10.23 15.97 24.92
N GLY A 1176 11.03 14.90 24.94
CA GLY A 1176 12.42 14.95 25.36
C GLY A 1176 13.39 15.45 24.28
N GLN A 1177 13.09 15.19 23.01
CA GLN A 1177 13.99 15.44 21.89
C GLN A 1177 13.25 16.06 20.69
N LEU A 1178 13.87 17.04 20.04
CA LEU A 1178 13.38 17.69 18.83
C LEU A 1178 14.42 17.52 17.71
N ARG A 1179 14.00 17.00 16.56
CA ARG A 1179 14.89 16.71 15.43
C ARG A 1179 14.77 17.75 14.31
N ILE A 1180 15.90 18.23 13.84
CA ILE A 1180 16.04 18.98 12.58
C ILE A 1180 16.64 18.02 11.55
N GLU A 1181 15.93 17.74 10.46
CA GLU A 1181 16.46 16.98 9.33
C GLU A 1181 16.84 17.91 8.18
N LEU A 1182 18.10 17.80 7.74
CA LEU A 1182 18.63 18.45 6.54
C LEU A 1182 18.51 17.48 5.36
N VAL A 1183 18.24 17.99 4.16
CA VAL A 1183 17.99 17.25 2.93
C VAL A 1183 18.80 17.84 1.76
N ASP A 1184 18.38 19.00 1.21
CA ASP A 1184 18.91 19.59 -0.03
C ASP A 1184 19.72 20.87 0.22
N GLU A 1185 19.83 21.31 1.47
CA GLU A 1185 20.40 22.60 1.86
C GLU A 1185 21.93 22.54 1.94
N SER A 1186 22.59 23.63 1.54
CA SER A 1186 24.04 23.78 1.64
C SER A 1186 24.51 23.79 3.12
N GLY A 1187 25.78 23.46 3.38
CA GLY A 1187 26.36 23.60 4.73
C GLY A 1187 26.11 24.98 5.38
N PRO A 1188 26.38 26.10 4.67
CA PRO A 1188 26.01 27.44 5.14
C PRO A 1188 24.51 27.63 5.47
N ASP A 1189 23.59 27.02 4.71
CA ASP A 1189 22.15 27.14 4.93
C ASP A 1189 21.68 26.26 6.10
N ALA A 1190 22.19 25.03 6.21
CA ALA A 1190 22.02 24.16 7.37
C ALA A 1190 22.42 24.87 8.69
N ALA A 1191 23.53 25.61 8.67
CA ALA A 1191 23.95 26.42 9.81
C ALA A 1191 22.98 27.57 10.15
N LYS A 1192 22.34 28.22 9.15
CA LYS A 1192 21.30 29.25 9.36
C LYS A 1192 20.03 28.65 9.96
N ILE A 1193 19.60 27.49 9.46
CA ILE A 1193 18.41 26.75 9.92
C ILE A 1193 18.58 26.40 11.40
N VAL A 1194 19.65 25.68 11.76
CA VAL A 1194 19.91 25.27 13.15
C VAL A 1194 20.11 26.48 14.06
N THR A 1195 20.82 27.52 13.60
CA THR A 1195 20.95 28.77 14.38
C THR A 1195 19.60 29.40 14.67
N SER A 1196 18.68 29.46 13.70
CA SER A 1196 17.38 30.13 13.89
C SER A 1196 16.51 29.41 14.93
N TYR A 1197 16.46 28.07 14.92
CA TYR A 1197 15.77 27.32 15.97
C TYR A 1197 16.42 27.51 17.37
N LEU A 1198 17.75 27.60 17.44
CA LEU A 1198 18.47 27.88 18.70
C LEU A 1198 18.25 29.32 19.20
N GLN A 1199 18.08 30.30 18.32
CA GLN A 1199 17.70 31.68 18.68
C GLN A 1199 16.26 31.75 19.20
N PHE A 1200 15.33 31.01 18.59
CA PHE A 1200 13.94 30.90 19.05
C PHE A 1200 13.82 30.25 20.45
N LEU A 1201 14.55 29.15 20.69
CA LEU A 1201 14.72 28.53 22.02
C LEU A 1201 15.26 29.49 23.08
N SER A 1202 16.06 30.46 22.65
CA SER A 1202 16.70 31.48 23.48
C SER A 1202 15.83 32.74 23.64
N LYS A 1203 14.69 32.80 22.95
CA LYS A 1203 13.77 33.95 22.86
C LYS A 1203 14.43 35.22 22.33
N GLU A 1204 15.43 35.06 21.46
CA GLU A 1204 16.05 36.16 20.71
C GLU A 1204 15.17 36.60 19.54
N ILE A 1205 14.47 35.63 18.93
CA ILE A 1205 13.56 35.79 17.80
C ILE A 1205 12.27 35.01 18.08
N ASP A 1206 11.18 35.34 17.39
CA ASP A 1206 9.91 34.63 17.50
C ASP A 1206 9.67 33.60 16.39
N ALA A 1207 8.49 32.98 16.37
CA ALA A 1207 8.13 31.93 15.41
C ALA A 1207 7.92 32.46 13.99
N ALA A 1208 7.52 33.73 13.82
CA ALA A 1208 7.36 34.36 12.53
C ALA A 1208 8.73 34.71 11.93
N GLU A 1209 9.67 35.24 12.73
CA GLU A 1209 11.03 35.49 12.22
C GLU A 1209 11.76 34.18 11.84
N VAL A 1210 11.52 33.07 12.55
CA VAL A 1210 11.99 31.74 12.09
C VAL A 1210 11.37 31.38 10.73
N TRP A 1211 10.07 31.56 10.55
CA TRP A 1211 9.37 31.26 9.31
C TRP A 1211 9.91 32.09 8.13
N ASP A 1212 9.99 33.41 8.27
CA ASP A 1212 10.52 34.34 7.27
C ASP A 1212 11.94 33.99 6.82
N ARG A 1213 12.79 33.53 7.77
CA ARG A 1213 14.16 33.05 7.48
C ARG A 1213 14.18 31.72 6.72
N LEU A 1214 13.19 30.85 6.93
CA LEU A 1214 13.07 29.56 6.24
C LEU A 1214 12.48 29.69 4.83
N GLU A 1215 11.57 30.65 4.59
CA GLU A 1215 11.08 30.96 3.23
C GLU A 1215 12.21 31.34 2.25
N LEU A 1216 13.30 31.92 2.77
CA LEU A 1216 14.45 32.41 2.01
C LEU A 1216 15.56 31.36 1.77
N ILE A 1217 15.37 30.11 2.21
CA ILE A 1217 16.32 29.03 1.95
C ILE A 1217 16.11 28.45 0.53
N PRO A 1218 17.15 28.39 -0.31
CA PRO A 1218 17.08 27.76 -1.63
C PRO A 1218 17.29 26.23 -1.57
N ASP A 1219 16.75 25.53 -2.58
CA ASP A 1219 17.12 24.16 -2.94
C ASP A 1219 18.51 24.10 -3.59
N SER A 1220 19.04 22.90 -3.87
CA SER A 1220 20.38 22.76 -4.48
C SER A 1220 20.45 23.24 -5.94
N ASN A 1221 19.31 23.59 -6.56
CA ASN A 1221 19.21 24.21 -7.88
C ASN A 1221 19.07 25.75 -7.80
N GLY A 1222 19.09 26.34 -6.60
CA GLY A 1222 18.95 27.77 -6.37
C GLY A 1222 17.52 28.32 -6.42
N ARG A 1223 16.48 27.47 -6.36
CA ARG A 1223 15.07 27.89 -6.27
C ARG A 1223 14.63 27.98 -4.82
N LEU A 1224 13.73 28.90 -4.51
CA LEU A 1224 13.07 28.92 -3.19
C LEU A 1224 12.09 27.74 -3.07
N GLY A 1225 12.49 26.75 -2.27
CA GLY A 1225 11.66 25.62 -1.87
C GLY A 1225 10.45 26.08 -1.05
N GLY A 1226 10.65 27.06 -0.18
CA GLY A 1226 9.66 27.61 0.75
C GLY A 1226 9.53 26.77 2.02
N VAL A 1227 8.72 27.28 2.96
CA VAL A 1227 8.38 26.57 4.19
C VAL A 1227 6.85 26.51 4.35
N GLY A 1228 6.39 25.42 4.94
CA GLY A 1228 5.00 25.14 5.23
C GLY A 1228 4.82 24.38 6.54
N PHE A 1229 3.58 24.13 6.93
CA PHE A 1229 3.27 23.28 8.08
C PHE A 1229 3.38 21.78 7.77
N GLY A 1230 3.35 21.39 6.49
CA GLY A 1230 3.28 19.99 6.06
C GLY A 1230 2.19 19.22 6.82
N SER A 1231 2.54 18.04 7.33
CA SER A 1231 1.71 17.19 8.21
C SER A 1231 1.20 17.90 9.48
N LEU A 1232 1.92 18.91 9.99
CA LEU A 1232 1.73 19.44 11.33
C LEU A 1232 0.47 20.31 11.52
N ARG A 1233 -0.19 20.74 10.42
CA ARG A 1233 -1.56 21.29 10.45
C ARG A 1233 -2.49 20.44 9.56
N ASN A 1234 -3.67 20.12 10.06
CA ASN A 1234 -4.67 19.30 9.38
C ASN A 1234 -5.41 20.05 8.25
N ALA A 1235 -6.17 19.33 7.42
CA ALA A 1235 -6.86 19.91 6.26
C ALA A 1235 -7.97 20.93 6.60
N ALA A 1236 -8.43 21.07 7.85
CA ALA A 1236 -9.37 22.10 8.27
C ALA A 1236 -8.64 23.36 8.77
N GLU A 1237 -7.55 23.19 9.52
CA GLU A 1237 -6.63 24.27 9.91
C GLU A 1237 -6.04 24.94 8.66
N ARG A 1238 -5.56 24.16 7.68
CA ARG A 1238 -5.06 24.69 6.40
C ARG A 1238 -6.12 25.44 5.57
N ARG A 1239 -7.40 25.06 5.64
CA ARG A 1239 -8.48 25.64 4.79
C ARG A 1239 -9.25 26.80 5.41
N SER A 1240 -9.35 26.86 6.74
CA SER A 1240 -10.13 27.89 7.42
C SER A 1240 -9.48 29.27 7.37
N GLY A 1241 -8.15 29.34 7.18
CA GLY A 1241 -7.38 30.56 7.38
C GLY A 1241 -7.40 31.06 8.82
N ALA A 1242 -7.95 30.28 9.75
CA ALA A 1242 -7.92 30.56 11.18
C ALA A 1242 -6.50 30.25 11.67
N VAL A 1243 -5.77 31.23 12.21
CA VAL A 1243 -6.09 31.80 13.52
C VAL A 1243 -6.70 30.74 14.43
N THR A 1244 -5.95 29.67 14.69
CA THR A 1244 -6.18 28.81 15.85
C THR A 1244 -6.20 29.66 17.13
N LEU A 1245 -6.66 29.10 18.27
CA LEU A 1245 -6.62 29.81 19.58
C LEU A 1245 -5.23 30.35 19.96
N TYR A 1246 -4.19 29.85 19.28
CA TYR A 1246 -2.78 30.28 19.24
C TYR A 1246 -2.49 31.71 18.76
N GLU A 1247 -3.31 32.29 17.88
CA GLU A 1247 -3.05 33.57 17.19
C GLU A 1247 -3.98 34.70 17.72
N ARG A 1248 -4.43 34.58 18.98
CA ARG A 1248 -5.40 35.49 19.63
C ARG A 1248 -5.02 35.88 21.05
#